data_AF-A0A2U1JB83-F1
#
_entry.id   AF-A0A2U1JB83-F1
#
_cell.length_a   1.000
_cell.length_b   1.000
_cell.length_c   1.000
_cell.angle_alpha   90.00
_cell.angle_beta   90.00
_cell.angle_gamma   90.00
#
_symmetry.space_group_name_H-M   'P 1'
#
loop_
_entity.id
_entity.type
_entity.pdbx_description
1 polymer ?
#
loop_
_entity_poly.entity_id
_entity_poly.type
_entity_poly.pdbx_seq_one_letter_code
_entity_poly.pdbx_strand_id
1 'polypeptide(L)'
;MSVQILKSWISGFISKDDFKFGATYSTPNRIQLINIKDPERESPIYPGQYAIVSDSEVFVDALFSEESIALYEFSNESKFADGKGMLILLQEFSIDIVDNNPIHNRKIGKLTTNQTGTSTKKNGKTILNIKKFISLGAENIGIFSFSSIKPLNTDNTIPELLNSRDRHSDYLFFYEIEELAENNTPFFNLLKEPIIDLLNEDELLGIYYKKNLWYQAKDLFVECNRRGSLNDTTFANQSNVKELNKLMMYPNDVNTLCSYNSIVSSLITPSTGQDSFFGFMKNFMEKEEKNCEGRSINTRVNEVENPGNDKSCLNYTGNHTYNSLNENRKKFDEDKIEISKEVIDSDLWIEDISDWIDNNYEEEIVVSDPNTNVSSESTLKGYPLVSALEEVDDNKVQNHEFDKECLGESQNITVKDAEEDKRNKFEDELAHTYQTDLTRWRLVVDEGRHFWKYIDNDVEASHNPQSLLEKYWIGLPYNDLTENLKPPENAMQSAINGFEFFKKLQTDDGHWAGAYDGPMFITCGIVISNYICGRSFTKQQSSEMIRYLLNRANPVDGGWGLHFEGKTTVFGTGMNYTTLRILGVDPDNEAMVKARNTLHNLGSATAIPSWGKFWLSALGVYEWEGLMPLPPEPWLLPEFVPIFPGNWWVHTRAVYLGMCHIYALRKSMPLNNLTQSLRKELYTQDYDSINWKAQQQNVSEADRYIPNSVTLKLFCFANNLYERFHLKSLRKKALEETLLQIHLELENTNYLCIAPVNYAVNMLVMYYEHGTESKWFKGMVDRLPDCMWLCREGLAGTGTNGSQLWDTALLAQACVYTGLAQMDENKESMQKTLDFLAVSQIKQNPRDYGRCYRQTTLGAWPFSTRDQGYTVSDTTSEGLKAALMLQQLNFTKPMIEEKMFCNTVDVLLSMQNQDGGFASYEKVRGPKWLESINASEVFGRIMTEYTYPECTTSVVLGLTMFQKVYPNYRSEEIKNTIEKAVQFILNIQRDDGSWYGSWGICFTYAAMFAMNSLSSVGLNYGNCENVVKGCNFLLAHQNEDGGWGESYSSCEIGIYSPHPDGSQVVNTSFSVLALMAAKCPDKEAIKRGIDLIMSRQQPNGEWLQEGIEGVFNKNCMIAYPNYKFIFCIWALGQYSKIYE
;
A
#
# COMPACT_ATOMS: atom_id res chain seq x y z
N MET A 1 15.85 24.98 -31.14
CA MET A 1 14.87 25.60 -30.23
C MET A 1 14.87 24.94 -28.85
N SER A 2 14.61 23.64 -28.69
CA SER A 2 14.41 22.98 -27.37
C SER A 2 15.50 23.28 -26.32
N VAL A 3 16.78 23.29 -26.71
CA VAL A 3 17.91 23.61 -25.81
C VAL A 3 17.93 25.07 -25.35
N GLN A 4 17.40 26.01 -26.13
CA GLN A 4 17.25 27.42 -25.69
C GLN A 4 16.10 27.58 -24.70
N ILE A 5 15.00 26.84 -24.87
CA ILE A 5 13.88 26.84 -23.91
C ILE A 5 14.38 26.31 -22.55
N LEU A 6 15.12 25.19 -22.55
CA LEU A 6 15.71 24.63 -21.33
C LEU A 6 16.66 25.61 -20.62
N LYS A 7 17.50 26.33 -21.38
CA LYS A 7 18.37 27.39 -20.82
C LYS A 7 17.56 28.57 -20.27
N SER A 8 16.49 28.98 -20.95
CA SER A 8 15.62 30.07 -20.49
C SER A 8 14.86 29.72 -19.20
N TRP A 9 14.51 28.45 -19.01
CA TRP A 9 13.90 27.92 -17.79
C TRP A 9 14.89 27.98 -16.61
N ILE A 10 16.11 27.49 -16.82
CA ILE A 10 17.17 27.50 -15.79
C ILE A 10 17.58 28.93 -15.40
N SER A 11 17.59 29.88 -16.34
CA SER A 11 17.89 31.28 -16.03
C SER A 11 16.76 32.04 -15.31
N GLY A 12 15.53 31.50 -15.30
CA GLY A 12 14.37 32.17 -14.68
C GLY A 12 14.31 32.04 -13.15
N PHE A 13 14.94 31.00 -12.59
CA PHE A 13 14.84 30.66 -11.16
C PHE A 13 15.94 31.27 -10.26
N ILE A 14 16.66 32.29 -10.74
CA ILE A 14 17.67 33.00 -9.93
C ILE A 14 17.32 34.50 -9.88
N SER A 15 16.23 34.82 -9.20
CA SER A 15 16.00 36.17 -8.67
C SER A 15 16.99 36.41 -7.53
N LYS A 16 17.99 37.27 -7.77
CA LYS A 16 18.70 37.92 -6.66
C LYS A 16 17.78 38.98 -6.09
N ASP A 17 17.29 38.77 -4.88
CA ASP A 17 17.74 39.51 -3.71
C ASP A 17 17.26 38.77 -2.43
N ASP A 18 17.48 39.35 -1.25
CA ASP A 18 17.02 38.87 0.06
C ASP A 18 17.45 37.47 0.53
N PHE A 19 18.76 37.33 0.76
CA PHE A 19 19.26 36.59 1.92
C PHE A 19 20.32 37.42 2.67
N LYS A 20 20.01 37.86 3.90
CA LYS A 20 20.94 38.53 4.82
C LYS A 20 20.78 38.05 6.27
N PHE A 21 21.62 37.12 6.67
CA PHE A 21 22.14 37.03 8.04
C PHE A 21 23.61 36.56 7.98
N GLY A 22 24.47 37.09 8.86
CA GLY A 22 25.85 36.64 9.05
C GLY A 22 26.03 35.94 10.42
N ALA A 23 27.21 35.59 10.93
CA ALA A 23 28.59 35.55 10.40
C ALA A 23 29.45 34.73 11.42
N THR A 24 30.67 34.20 11.15
CA THR A 24 31.57 34.28 9.98
C THR A 24 32.12 32.86 9.67
N TYR A 25 33.38 32.47 9.38
CA TYR A 25 34.73 33.09 9.27
C TYR A 25 35.52 32.41 8.12
N SER A 26 36.19 33.22 7.28
CA SER A 26 37.48 33.00 6.55
C SER A 26 37.89 31.62 5.98
N THR A 27 38.56 31.46 4.83
CA THR A 27 38.99 32.26 3.63
C THR A 27 39.77 31.27 2.70
N PRO A 28 40.37 31.66 1.55
CA PRO A 28 39.75 32.21 0.34
C PRO A 28 40.18 31.45 -0.95
N ASN A 29 39.44 31.61 -2.05
CA ASN A 29 40.07 31.72 -3.38
C ASN A 29 39.13 32.42 -4.38
N ARG A 30 39.69 33.28 -5.24
CA ARG A 30 38.94 34.06 -6.25
C ARG A 30 39.30 33.60 -7.66
N ILE A 31 38.30 33.51 -8.52
CA ILE A 31 38.50 33.57 -9.98
C ILE A 31 38.03 34.94 -10.46
N GLN A 32 38.88 35.67 -11.18
CA GLN A 32 38.49 36.87 -11.92
C GLN A 32 38.20 36.51 -13.37
N LEU A 33 37.10 37.04 -13.90
CA LEU A 33 36.87 37.10 -15.34
C LEU A 33 37.57 38.36 -15.89
N ILE A 34 38.42 38.18 -16.89
CA ILE A 34 38.96 39.29 -17.71
C ILE A 34 38.31 39.20 -19.09
N ASN A 35 37.86 40.35 -19.58
CA ASN A 35 37.14 40.51 -20.84
C ASN A 35 38.02 41.27 -21.82
N ILE A 36 38.20 40.74 -23.04
CA ILE A 36 38.91 41.42 -24.13
C ILE A 36 38.06 41.34 -25.41
N LYS A 37 37.64 42.51 -25.89
CA LYS A 37 37.39 42.80 -27.30
C LYS A 37 38.64 43.47 -27.87
N ASP A 38 38.95 43.31 -29.16
CA ASP A 38 38.47 44.25 -30.20
C ASP A 38 38.74 43.65 -31.62
N PRO A 39 38.87 44.35 -32.78
CA PRO A 39 38.10 43.92 -33.96
C PRO A 39 38.93 43.70 -35.25
N GLU A 40 38.25 43.29 -36.34
CA GLU A 40 38.43 43.69 -37.76
C GLU A 40 37.97 42.59 -38.76
N ARG A 41 37.56 43.03 -39.96
CA ARG A 41 37.42 42.29 -41.25
C ARG A 41 36.32 41.23 -41.44
N GLU A 42 35.18 41.74 -41.93
CA GLU A 42 34.49 41.32 -43.17
C GLU A 42 33.93 39.87 -43.32
N SER A 43 33.14 39.64 -44.38
CA SER A 43 32.11 38.58 -44.50
C SER A 43 32.24 37.79 -45.82
N PRO A 44 31.35 36.83 -46.19
CA PRO A 44 30.42 35.96 -45.43
C PRO A 44 30.48 34.45 -45.87
N ILE A 45 29.49 33.65 -45.42
CA ILE A 45 28.98 32.35 -45.99
C ILE A 45 29.51 31.02 -45.36
N TYR A 46 28.57 30.07 -45.24
CA TYR A 46 28.58 28.70 -44.68
C TYR A 46 29.07 27.60 -45.67
N PRO A 47 29.08 26.28 -45.34
CA PRO A 47 29.32 25.60 -44.04
C PRO A 47 30.36 24.44 -44.15
N GLY A 48 30.96 24.00 -43.02
CA GLY A 48 31.69 22.71 -43.01
C GLY A 48 32.56 22.40 -41.78
N GLN A 49 32.22 21.29 -41.12
CA GLN A 49 32.99 20.42 -40.22
C GLN A 49 34.54 20.56 -40.05
N TYR A 50 34.99 20.46 -38.79
CA TYR A 50 36.32 19.99 -38.27
C TYR A 50 37.56 20.91 -38.41
N ALA A 51 38.57 20.91 -37.52
CA ALA A 51 38.76 20.41 -36.13
C ALA A 51 40.14 20.89 -35.56
N ILE A 52 40.67 20.20 -34.50
CA ILE A 52 42.07 20.20 -33.98
C ILE A 52 42.45 21.50 -33.18
N VAL A 53 43.31 21.58 -32.15
CA VAL A 53 44.43 20.81 -31.52
C VAL A 53 44.35 20.97 -29.97
N SER A 54 45.07 20.29 -29.06
CA SER A 54 46.19 19.32 -29.06
C SER A 54 46.07 18.38 -27.82
N ASP A 55 46.90 17.36 -27.50
CA ASP A 55 48.31 17.02 -27.86
C ASP A 55 48.51 15.57 -28.38
N SER A 56 49.76 15.32 -28.79
CA SER A 56 50.42 14.11 -29.33
C SER A 56 50.22 12.79 -28.54
N GLU A 57 50.45 11.59 -29.07
CA GLU A 57 51.47 11.15 -30.06
C GLU A 57 50.95 10.30 -31.25
N VAL A 58 51.87 9.95 -32.17
CA VAL A 58 51.60 9.32 -33.49
C VAL A 58 52.56 8.15 -33.75
N PHE A 59 52.03 7.02 -34.23
CA PHE A 59 52.74 6.05 -35.07
C PHE A 59 51.77 5.39 -36.09
N VAL A 60 52.29 4.83 -37.18
CA VAL A 60 51.58 4.58 -38.46
C VAL A 60 51.98 3.22 -39.09
N ASP A 61 51.18 2.75 -40.07
CA ASP A 61 51.30 1.51 -40.91
C ASP A 61 50.92 0.17 -40.22
N ALA A 62 50.25 -0.85 -40.80
CA ALA A 62 49.94 -1.34 -42.17
C ALA A 62 50.88 -2.48 -42.68
N LEU A 63 50.45 -3.53 -43.41
CA LEU A 63 49.14 -3.95 -43.96
C LEU A 63 49.16 -5.47 -44.37
N PHE A 64 48.01 -6.08 -44.74
CA PHE A 64 47.85 -7.43 -45.37
C PHE A 64 48.23 -8.66 -44.47
N SER A 65 47.95 -9.96 -44.74
CA SER A 65 47.07 -10.72 -45.67
C SER A 65 46.93 -12.23 -45.23
N GLU A 66 46.08 -13.00 -45.94
CA GLU A 66 46.19 -14.47 -46.22
C GLU A 66 46.03 -15.58 -45.13
N GLU A 67 44.88 -16.27 -45.21
CA GLU A 67 44.69 -17.72 -45.46
C GLU A 67 45.57 -18.85 -44.84
N SER A 68 44.90 -19.71 -44.03
CA SER A 68 44.70 -21.17 -44.26
C SER A 68 45.57 -22.28 -43.61
N ILE A 69 44.99 -23.51 -43.63
CA ILE A 69 45.56 -24.89 -43.61
C ILE A 69 45.52 -25.75 -42.31
N ALA A 70 45.06 -27.00 -42.52
CA ALA A 70 45.10 -28.25 -41.70
C ALA A 70 44.23 -28.35 -40.42
N LEU A 71 43.46 -29.42 -40.10
CA LEU A 71 43.36 -30.87 -40.46
C LEU A 71 43.98 -31.87 -39.44
N TYR A 72 43.38 -33.08 -39.37
CA TYR A 72 43.78 -34.31 -38.65
C TYR A 72 43.62 -34.29 -37.09
N GLU A 73 43.16 -35.37 -36.41
CA GLU A 73 42.30 -36.51 -36.81
C GLU A 73 41.77 -37.34 -35.60
N PHE A 74 40.68 -38.08 -35.81
CA PHE A 74 40.30 -39.41 -35.27
C PHE A 74 40.48 -39.85 -33.79
N SER A 75 39.38 -40.46 -33.29
CA SER A 75 39.34 -41.77 -32.57
C SER A 75 39.72 -41.82 -31.07
N ASN A 76 39.30 -42.80 -30.25
CA ASN A 76 38.17 -43.76 -30.33
C ASN A 76 37.92 -44.38 -28.93
N GLU A 77 36.69 -44.89 -28.70
CA GLU A 77 36.40 -46.08 -27.85
C GLU A 77 36.75 -46.06 -26.34
N SER A 78 36.24 -46.97 -25.48
CA SER A 78 34.91 -47.63 -25.40
C SER A 78 34.80 -48.44 -24.09
N LYS A 79 33.59 -48.96 -23.80
CA LYS A 79 33.26 -50.08 -22.87
C LYS A 79 33.17 -49.69 -21.37
N PHE A 80 32.01 -49.86 -20.73
CA PHE A 80 31.36 -51.12 -20.26
C PHE A 80 32.12 -51.75 -19.07
N ALA A 81 31.48 -52.26 -18.00
CA ALA A 81 30.15 -52.89 -17.92
C ALA A 81 29.48 -52.84 -16.51
N ASP A 82 28.29 -53.47 -16.44
CA ASP A 82 27.56 -54.03 -15.27
C ASP A 82 27.05 -53.10 -14.14
N GLY A 83 25.76 -53.13 -13.71
CA GLY A 83 24.52 -53.66 -14.33
C GLY A 83 23.66 -54.62 -13.48
N LYS A 84 22.31 -54.50 -13.57
CA LYS A 84 21.29 -55.59 -13.49
C LYS A 84 19.82 -55.10 -13.54
N GLY A 85 18.95 -55.77 -14.31
CA GLY A 85 17.47 -55.70 -14.26
C GLY A 85 16.83 -54.42 -14.82
N MET A 86 16.38 -54.28 -16.08
CA MET A 86 15.81 -55.18 -17.12
C MET A 86 14.29 -55.47 -16.91
N LEU A 87 13.35 -54.80 -17.61
CA LEU A 87 12.83 -54.94 -19.01
C LEU A 87 11.94 -56.20 -19.21
N ILE A 88 10.76 -56.15 -19.86
CA ILE A 88 10.46 -56.32 -21.31
C ILE A 88 8.89 -56.39 -21.48
N LEU A 89 8.15 -56.15 -22.59
CA LEU A 89 8.18 -55.30 -23.82
C LEU A 89 6.75 -55.35 -24.50
N LEU A 90 6.48 -54.39 -25.42
CA LEU A 90 5.71 -54.44 -26.71
C LEU A 90 4.69 -55.59 -26.97
N GLN A 91 3.48 -55.36 -27.50
CA GLN A 91 3.13 -55.11 -28.93
C GLN A 91 1.62 -54.75 -29.05
N GLU A 92 1.21 -53.69 -29.77
CA GLU A 92 0.76 -53.59 -31.19
C GLU A 92 -0.70 -53.97 -31.55
N PHE A 93 -1.38 -53.03 -32.22
CA PHE A 93 -2.51 -53.16 -33.16
C PHE A 93 -3.64 -54.21 -32.94
N SER A 94 -4.86 -53.74 -32.59
CA SER A 94 -5.96 -53.56 -33.58
C SER A 94 -7.36 -53.25 -33.00
N ILE A 95 -8.06 -52.38 -33.72
CA ILE A 95 -9.51 -52.26 -33.98
C ILE A 95 -10.43 -53.38 -33.41
N ASP A 96 -11.50 -53.01 -32.69
CA ASP A 96 -12.87 -53.35 -33.15
C ASP A 96 -14.00 -52.45 -32.57
N ILE A 97 -15.17 -52.48 -33.21
CA ILE A 97 -16.37 -51.68 -32.87
C ILE A 97 -17.49 -52.62 -32.38
N VAL A 98 -17.99 -52.41 -31.15
CA VAL A 98 -19.27 -52.99 -30.72
C VAL A 98 -20.11 -51.97 -29.93
N ASP A 99 -21.30 -51.71 -30.46
CA ASP A 99 -22.36 -50.91 -29.84
C ASP A 99 -23.05 -51.72 -28.72
N ASN A 100 -23.50 -51.08 -27.64
CA ASN A 100 -24.51 -51.68 -26.76
C ASN A 100 -25.26 -50.63 -25.91
N ASN A 101 -26.58 -50.61 -26.09
CA ASN A 101 -27.51 -49.69 -25.45
C ASN A 101 -28.85 -50.42 -25.28
N PRO A 102 -29.51 -50.31 -24.12
CA PRO A 102 -30.96 -50.46 -24.13
C PRO A 102 -31.74 -49.46 -23.25
N ILE A 103 -32.60 -48.67 -23.92
CA ILE A 103 -34.07 -48.60 -23.64
C ILE A 103 -34.46 -47.78 -22.36
N HIS A 104 -35.45 -46.85 -22.35
CA HIS A 104 -36.77 -46.84 -23.01
C HIS A 104 -37.36 -45.41 -23.17
N ASN A 105 -38.13 -45.17 -24.26
CA ASN A 105 -39.34 -44.31 -24.33
C ASN A 105 -39.26 -42.76 -24.09
N ARG A 106 -40.10 -41.87 -24.68
CA ARG A 106 -40.98 -41.89 -25.88
C ARG A 106 -41.56 -40.48 -26.14
N LYS A 107 -41.39 -39.91 -27.36
CA LYS A 107 -42.46 -39.33 -28.24
C LYS A 107 -41.86 -38.59 -29.45
N ILE A 108 -42.68 -38.38 -30.50
CA ILE A 108 -42.26 -37.93 -31.84
C ILE A 108 -43.30 -36.96 -32.43
N GLY A 109 -42.84 -35.91 -33.13
CA GLY A 109 -43.61 -35.11 -34.10
C GLY A 109 -42.65 -34.35 -35.03
N LYS A 110 -42.16 -34.94 -36.12
CA LYS A 110 -42.72 -34.92 -37.50
C LYS A 110 -42.79 -33.56 -38.20
N LEU A 111 -41.83 -33.35 -39.10
CA LEU A 111 -41.98 -32.92 -40.51
C LEU A 111 -42.80 -31.66 -40.86
N THR A 112 -42.18 -30.71 -41.58
CA THR A 112 -42.36 -30.60 -43.05
C THR A 112 -41.33 -29.67 -43.70
N THR A 113 -41.22 -29.70 -45.04
CA THR A 113 -40.29 -28.93 -45.87
C THR A 113 -41.01 -28.07 -46.89
N ASN A 114 -40.44 -26.91 -47.26
CA ASN A 114 -40.69 -26.14 -48.49
C ASN A 114 -39.72 -24.94 -48.53
N GLN A 115 -39.50 -24.21 -49.64
CA GLN A 115 -39.11 -24.57 -51.02
C GLN A 115 -38.82 -23.25 -51.78
N THR A 116 -38.14 -23.30 -52.93
CA THR A 116 -37.82 -22.15 -53.84
C THR A 116 -36.84 -21.08 -53.29
N GLY A 117 -35.98 -20.42 -54.07
CA GLY A 117 -35.35 -20.85 -55.34
C GLY A 117 -35.49 -19.88 -56.52
N THR A 118 -34.39 -19.22 -56.91
CA THR A 118 -34.17 -18.62 -58.25
C THR A 118 -32.67 -18.45 -58.53
N SER A 119 -32.24 -18.42 -59.81
CA SER A 119 -30.82 -18.26 -60.18
C SER A 119 -30.60 -17.74 -61.61
N THR A 120 -29.48 -17.06 -61.85
CA THR A 120 -28.84 -16.84 -63.17
C THR A 120 -27.40 -16.37 -62.92
N LYS A 121 -26.28 -17.01 -63.29
CA LYS A 121 -25.76 -17.78 -64.45
C LYS A 121 -25.01 -16.97 -65.52
N LYS A 122 -23.67 -17.11 -65.51
CA LYS A 122 -22.64 -17.18 -66.60
C LYS A 122 -21.29 -16.81 -65.96
N ASN A 123 -20.10 -17.38 -66.22
CA ASN A 123 -19.57 -18.58 -66.90
C ASN A 123 -18.17 -18.84 -66.26
N GLY A 124 -17.55 -20.02 -66.21
CA GLY A 124 -18.00 -21.38 -66.51
C GLY A 124 -16.84 -22.36 -66.82
N LYS A 125 -16.85 -23.56 -66.21
CA LYS A 125 -16.00 -24.76 -66.47
C LYS A 125 -14.52 -24.72 -66.01
N THR A 126 -13.88 -25.80 -65.53
CA THR A 126 -14.40 -27.15 -65.16
C THR A 126 -13.43 -27.92 -64.22
N ILE A 127 -13.95 -28.40 -63.08
CA ILE A 127 -13.85 -29.76 -62.44
C ILE A 127 -12.50 -30.52 -62.60
N LEU A 128 -11.81 -31.05 -61.57
CA LEU A 128 -12.21 -31.78 -60.33
C LEU A 128 -11.71 -31.11 -59.02
N ASN A 129 -11.86 -31.57 -57.75
CA ASN A 129 -12.70 -32.51 -56.94
C ASN A 129 -11.74 -33.19 -55.91
N ILE A 130 -11.94 -33.28 -54.58
CA ILE A 130 -13.05 -33.82 -53.75
C ILE A 130 -13.10 -33.15 -52.34
N LYS A 131 -14.33 -32.98 -51.81
CA LYS A 131 -14.80 -32.83 -50.39
C LYS A 131 -13.73 -32.71 -49.27
N LYS A 132 -13.66 -31.63 -48.45
CA LYS A 132 -14.63 -31.03 -47.48
C LYS A 132 -14.51 -31.58 -46.04
N PHE A 133 -13.95 -30.78 -45.11
CA PHE A 133 -14.60 -30.36 -43.85
C PHE A 133 -13.84 -29.21 -43.13
N ILE A 134 -14.57 -28.46 -42.28
CA ILE A 134 -14.14 -27.38 -41.36
C ILE A 134 -13.61 -26.09 -42.03
N SER A 135 -13.89 -24.96 -41.37
CA SER A 135 -13.60 -23.59 -41.82
C SER A 135 -13.22 -22.71 -40.63
N LEU A 136 -12.16 -21.91 -40.74
CA LEU A 136 -12.06 -20.58 -40.12
C LEU A 136 -10.81 -19.82 -40.62
N GLY A 137 -10.98 -18.54 -40.98
CA GLY A 137 -10.01 -17.49 -40.68
C GLY A 137 -8.69 -17.39 -41.46
N ALA A 138 -8.71 -17.35 -42.80
CA ALA A 138 -7.56 -16.81 -43.55
C ALA A 138 -7.97 -16.14 -44.88
N GLU A 139 -7.92 -14.80 -44.92
CA GLU A 139 -7.38 -14.00 -46.04
C GLU A 139 -7.55 -12.48 -45.81
N ASN A 140 -6.43 -11.77 -45.66
CA ASN A 140 -6.04 -10.69 -46.57
C ASN A 140 -4.61 -10.21 -46.25
N ILE A 141 -3.65 -10.59 -47.09
CA ILE A 141 -2.26 -10.09 -47.03
C ILE A 141 -2.12 -8.95 -48.04
N GLY A 142 -1.62 -7.80 -47.58
CA GLY A 142 -1.54 -6.54 -48.34
C GLY A 142 -0.13 -6.00 -48.62
N ILE A 143 0.88 -6.87 -48.60
CA ILE A 143 2.25 -6.72 -49.15
C ILE A 143 2.92 -5.33 -49.07
N PHE A 144 4.06 -5.27 -48.35
CA PHE A 144 5.26 -4.63 -48.89
C PHE A 144 6.50 -5.54 -48.70
N SER A 145 7.48 -5.39 -49.59
CA SER A 145 8.53 -6.40 -49.84
C SER A 145 9.73 -6.32 -48.89
N PHE A 146 10.27 -7.49 -48.53
CA PHE A 146 11.71 -7.68 -48.26
C PHE A 146 12.22 -8.84 -49.10
N SER A 147 13.04 -8.55 -50.12
CA SER A 147 13.46 -9.51 -51.14
C SER A 147 14.98 -9.64 -51.26
N SER A 148 15.66 -10.16 -50.22
CA SER A 148 17.09 -10.54 -50.32
C SER A 148 17.60 -11.40 -49.14
N ILE A 149 16.97 -12.54 -48.84
CA ILE A 149 17.59 -13.62 -48.04
C ILE A 149 17.42 -14.94 -48.81
N LYS A 150 18.52 -15.71 -48.96
CA LYS A 150 18.51 -17.04 -49.57
C LYS A 150 18.09 -18.10 -48.54
N PRO A 151 17.56 -19.27 -48.96
CA PRO A 151 17.35 -20.39 -48.04
C PRO A 151 18.68 -20.79 -47.40
N LEU A 152 18.75 -20.77 -46.07
CA LEU A 152 19.87 -21.36 -45.35
C LEU A 152 19.68 -22.87 -45.30
N ASN A 153 20.71 -23.59 -45.73
CA ASN A 153 20.74 -25.05 -45.63
C ASN A 153 21.18 -25.41 -44.20
N THR A 154 20.38 -26.19 -43.48
CA THR A 154 20.70 -26.63 -42.12
C THR A 154 21.92 -27.56 -42.16
N ASP A 155 23.02 -27.16 -41.50
CA ASP A 155 24.04 -28.04 -40.89
C ASP A 155 25.24 -27.27 -40.28
N ASN A 156 25.39 -25.94 -40.47
CA ASN A 156 26.52 -25.18 -39.90
C ASN A 156 26.21 -23.80 -39.28
N THR A 157 24.95 -23.34 -39.26
CA THR A 157 24.63 -21.92 -38.99
C THR A 157 24.40 -21.53 -37.51
N ILE A 158 24.45 -22.46 -36.56
CA ILE A 158 24.24 -22.12 -35.12
C ILE A 158 25.49 -21.45 -34.50
N PRO A 159 26.74 -21.95 -34.68
CA PRO A 159 27.92 -21.30 -34.11
C PRO A 159 28.17 -19.88 -34.63
N GLU A 160 27.92 -19.62 -35.92
CA GLU A 160 28.06 -18.28 -36.51
C GLU A 160 27.06 -17.27 -35.92
N LEU A 161 25.84 -17.71 -35.59
CA LEU A 161 24.80 -16.91 -34.93
C LEU A 161 25.04 -16.63 -33.43
N LEU A 162 26.06 -17.26 -32.85
CA LEU A 162 26.53 -17.01 -31.48
C LEU A 162 27.80 -16.13 -31.49
N ASN A 163 28.76 -16.43 -32.37
CA ASN A 163 29.99 -15.62 -32.52
C ASN A 163 29.77 -14.22 -33.11
N SER A 164 28.61 -13.92 -33.69
CA SER A 164 28.27 -12.60 -34.26
C SER A 164 27.50 -11.67 -33.30
N ARG A 165 27.46 -11.96 -31.99
CA ARG A 165 26.62 -11.25 -31.02
C ARG A 165 27.30 -10.04 -30.37
N ASP A 166 26.49 -9.05 -30.01
CA ASP A 166 26.93 -7.81 -29.34
C ASP A 166 26.38 -7.76 -27.91
N ARG A 167 27.16 -7.19 -26.98
CA ARG A 167 27.16 -7.47 -25.53
C ARG A 167 25.93 -6.99 -24.73
N HIS A 168 24.80 -6.77 -25.40
CA HIS A 168 23.48 -6.61 -24.78
C HIS A 168 22.53 -7.80 -25.05
N SER A 169 22.83 -8.72 -25.98
CA SER A 169 21.95 -9.87 -26.25
C SER A 169 21.89 -10.88 -25.11
N ASP A 170 22.97 -10.99 -24.34
CA ASP A 170 23.24 -12.20 -23.55
C ASP A 170 22.34 -12.28 -22.31
N TYR A 171 21.99 -11.12 -21.74
CA TYR A 171 21.10 -11.01 -20.59
C TYR A 171 19.64 -11.37 -20.93
N LEU A 172 19.20 -11.13 -22.17
CA LEU A 172 17.90 -11.56 -22.68
C LEU A 172 17.91 -13.06 -23.00
N PHE A 173 18.99 -13.54 -23.65
CA PHE A 173 19.13 -14.94 -24.04
C PHE A 173 19.11 -15.92 -22.85
N PHE A 174 19.72 -15.56 -21.72
CA PHE A 174 19.65 -16.38 -20.51
C PHE A 174 18.27 -16.33 -19.82
N TYR A 175 17.56 -15.19 -19.84
CA TYR A 175 16.18 -15.10 -19.34
C TYR A 175 15.22 -15.96 -20.17
N GLU A 176 15.35 -15.94 -21.51
CA GLU A 176 14.62 -16.83 -22.42
C GLU A 176 14.94 -18.32 -22.16
N ILE A 177 16.18 -18.66 -21.79
CA ILE A 177 16.58 -20.04 -21.43
C ILE A 177 16.01 -20.47 -20.08
N GLU A 178 16.04 -19.61 -19.05
CA GLU A 178 15.39 -19.90 -17.75
C GLU A 178 13.88 -20.09 -17.93
N GLU A 179 13.20 -19.24 -18.71
CA GLU A 179 11.78 -19.37 -19.01
C GLU A 179 11.46 -20.64 -19.83
N LEU A 180 12.32 -21.04 -20.78
CA LEU A 180 12.19 -22.30 -21.50
C LEU A 180 12.42 -23.54 -20.61
N ALA A 181 13.30 -23.42 -19.60
CA ALA A 181 13.61 -24.48 -18.64
C ALA A 181 12.47 -24.72 -17.64
N GLU A 182 11.96 -23.66 -17.00
CA GLU A 182 10.83 -23.72 -16.06
C GLU A 182 9.57 -24.33 -16.73
N ASN A 183 9.31 -23.98 -17.99
CA ASN A 183 8.18 -24.49 -18.75
C ASN A 183 8.42 -25.86 -19.42
N ASN A 184 9.60 -26.48 -19.21
CA ASN A 184 9.96 -27.85 -19.63
C ASN A 184 9.55 -28.20 -21.08
N THR A 185 9.78 -27.27 -22.01
CA THR A 185 9.23 -27.36 -23.37
C THR A 185 9.92 -28.46 -24.21
N PRO A 186 9.28 -28.98 -25.28
CA PRO A 186 9.94 -29.88 -26.23
C PRO A 186 11.17 -29.25 -26.91
N PHE A 187 11.20 -27.92 -27.02
CA PHE A 187 12.32 -27.16 -27.57
C PHE A 187 13.49 -27.05 -26.58
N PHE A 188 13.20 -26.84 -25.28
CA PHE A 188 14.21 -26.88 -24.23
C PHE A 188 14.90 -28.25 -24.16
N ASN A 189 14.14 -29.34 -24.23
CA ASN A 189 14.70 -30.70 -24.22
C ASN A 189 15.56 -31.04 -25.47
N LEU A 190 15.53 -30.20 -26.52
CA LEU A 190 16.44 -30.25 -27.68
C LEU A 190 17.71 -29.38 -27.53
N LEU A 191 17.68 -28.38 -26.63
CA LEU A 191 18.79 -27.46 -26.37
C LEU A 191 19.53 -27.74 -25.06
N LYS A 192 18.93 -28.55 -24.18
CA LYS A 192 19.44 -28.84 -22.82
C LYS A 192 20.88 -29.36 -22.82
N GLU A 193 21.18 -30.43 -23.55
CA GLU A 193 22.56 -30.98 -23.59
C GLU A 193 23.54 -29.96 -24.21
N PRO A 194 23.26 -29.31 -25.38
CA PRO A 194 24.09 -28.22 -25.89
C PRO A 194 24.33 -27.03 -24.95
N ILE A 195 23.42 -26.72 -24.02
CA ILE A 195 23.59 -25.64 -23.04
C ILE A 195 24.46 -26.10 -21.85
N ILE A 196 24.33 -27.36 -21.44
CA ILE A 196 25.14 -27.97 -20.37
C ILE A 196 26.60 -28.15 -20.84
N ASP A 197 26.82 -28.61 -22.08
CA ASP A 197 28.16 -28.76 -22.68
C ASP A 197 28.89 -27.41 -22.90
N LEU A 198 28.18 -26.27 -22.79
CA LEU A 198 28.70 -24.91 -23.01
C LEU A 198 29.02 -24.14 -21.72
N LEU A 199 28.74 -24.71 -20.54
CA LEU A 199 28.87 -24.03 -19.25
C LEU A 199 29.51 -24.95 -18.19
N ASN A 200 30.83 -24.85 -18.01
CA ASN A 200 31.50 -25.53 -16.90
C ASN A 200 31.02 -24.96 -15.55
N GLU A 201 30.90 -25.82 -14.52
CA GLU A 201 30.41 -25.42 -13.18
C GLU A 201 31.22 -24.27 -12.58
N ASP A 202 32.54 -24.24 -12.80
CA ASP A 202 33.44 -23.17 -12.36
C ASP A 202 33.15 -21.80 -13.03
N GLU A 203 32.64 -21.78 -14.26
CA GLU A 203 32.27 -20.54 -14.94
C GLU A 203 30.91 -20.01 -14.46
N LEU A 204 29.96 -20.91 -14.18
CA LEU A 204 28.69 -20.55 -13.54
C LEU A 204 28.93 -20.00 -12.12
N LEU A 205 29.75 -20.66 -11.29
CA LEU A 205 30.18 -20.12 -10.00
C LEU A 205 30.91 -18.79 -10.17
N GLY A 206 31.86 -18.72 -11.11
CA GLY A 206 32.64 -17.52 -11.39
C GLY A 206 31.77 -16.32 -11.79
N ILE A 207 30.74 -16.52 -12.60
CA ILE A 207 29.78 -15.48 -12.99
C ILE A 207 28.88 -15.08 -11.80
N TYR A 208 28.41 -16.04 -10.99
CA TYR A 208 27.62 -15.78 -9.79
C TYR A 208 28.41 -14.95 -8.75
N TYR A 209 29.68 -15.29 -8.51
CA TYR A 209 30.57 -14.52 -7.64
C TYR A 209 30.90 -13.13 -8.21
N LYS A 210 31.20 -13.02 -9.52
CA LYS A 210 31.42 -11.70 -10.19
C LYS A 210 30.20 -10.79 -10.07
N LYS A 211 28.99 -11.35 -10.25
CA LYS A 211 27.70 -10.64 -10.08
C LYS A 211 27.57 -10.09 -8.66
N ASN A 212 27.75 -10.92 -7.64
CA ASN A 212 27.64 -10.50 -6.23
C ASN A 212 28.72 -9.47 -5.83
N LEU A 213 29.98 -9.66 -6.25
CA LEU A 213 31.06 -8.70 -6.01
C LEU A 213 30.80 -7.35 -6.67
N TRP A 214 30.21 -7.32 -7.86
CA TRP A 214 29.85 -6.07 -8.55
C TRP A 214 28.76 -5.30 -7.81
N TYR A 215 27.69 -5.98 -7.35
CA TYR A 215 26.66 -5.35 -6.54
C TYR A 215 27.22 -4.81 -5.22
N GLN A 216 28.01 -5.60 -4.48
CA GLN A 216 28.64 -5.15 -3.24
C GLN A 216 29.59 -3.95 -3.43
N ALA A 217 30.38 -3.93 -4.52
CA ALA A 217 31.25 -2.79 -4.84
C ALA A 217 30.47 -1.53 -5.23
N LYS A 218 29.37 -1.69 -5.98
CA LYS A 218 28.45 -0.60 -6.34
C LYS A 218 27.79 -0.01 -5.10
N ASP A 219 27.29 -0.85 -4.19
CA ASP A 219 26.59 -0.42 -2.98
C ASP A 219 27.56 0.29 -2.01
N LEU A 220 28.82 -0.19 -1.89
CA LEU A 220 29.87 0.53 -1.18
C LEU A 220 30.16 1.91 -1.79
N PHE A 221 30.24 2.01 -3.13
CA PHE A 221 30.49 3.28 -3.82
C PHE A 221 29.33 4.29 -3.65
N VAL A 222 28.08 3.79 -3.66
CA VAL A 222 26.88 4.59 -3.38
C VAL A 222 26.90 5.08 -1.93
N GLU A 223 27.14 4.22 -0.94
CA GLU A 223 27.15 4.62 0.47
C GLU A 223 28.34 5.55 0.81
N CYS A 224 29.50 5.37 0.18
CA CYS A 224 30.63 6.31 0.32
C CYS A 224 30.32 7.70 -0.26
N ASN A 225 29.60 7.78 -1.40
CA ASN A 225 29.08 9.05 -1.90
C ASN A 225 28.05 9.65 -0.93
N ARG A 226 27.10 8.83 -0.44
CA ARG A 226 26.00 9.26 0.43
C ARG A 226 26.47 9.77 1.79
N ARG A 227 27.65 9.32 2.26
CA ARG A 227 28.34 9.81 3.47
C ARG A 227 29.28 11.00 3.23
N GLY A 228 29.40 11.49 1.98
CA GLY A 228 30.21 12.67 1.63
C GLY A 228 31.74 12.48 1.76
N SER A 229 32.22 11.28 2.03
CA SER A 229 33.59 11.00 2.50
C SER A 229 34.68 11.09 1.42
N LEU A 230 34.34 11.56 0.21
CA LEU A 230 35.23 11.61 -0.95
C LEU A 230 36.10 12.89 -1.04
N ASN A 231 35.91 13.87 -0.15
CA ASN A 231 36.62 15.16 -0.21
C ASN A 231 37.86 15.26 0.71
N ASP A 232 38.06 14.37 1.68
CA ASP A 232 39.14 14.48 2.67
C ASP A 232 40.46 13.81 2.23
N THR A 233 41.24 14.57 1.44
CA THR A 233 42.72 14.66 1.34
C THR A 233 43.61 13.40 1.29
N THR A 234 43.09 12.18 1.35
CA THR A 234 43.86 10.92 1.44
C THR A 234 44.07 10.22 0.09
N PHE A 235 43.39 10.63 -0.99
CA PHE A 235 43.57 10.10 -2.34
C PHE A 235 44.82 10.64 -3.05
N ALA A 236 46.00 10.38 -2.48
CA ALA A 236 47.30 10.79 -3.00
C ALA A 236 47.79 9.98 -4.23
N ASN A 237 46.90 9.54 -5.12
CA ASN A 237 47.30 8.99 -6.43
C ASN A 237 46.19 9.04 -7.50
N GLN A 238 46.31 9.95 -8.47
CA GLN A 238 45.34 10.09 -9.58
C GLN A 238 45.30 8.86 -10.50
N SER A 239 46.34 8.02 -10.49
CA SER A 239 46.38 6.79 -11.30
C SER A 239 45.29 5.79 -10.89
N ASN A 240 45.07 5.59 -9.59
CA ASN A 240 44.13 4.58 -9.09
C ASN A 240 42.67 4.95 -9.41
N VAL A 241 42.35 6.25 -9.44
CA VAL A 241 41.03 6.75 -9.85
C VAL A 241 40.83 6.57 -11.36
N LYS A 242 41.87 6.69 -12.19
CA LYS A 242 41.80 6.36 -13.62
C LYS A 242 41.59 4.86 -13.86
N GLU A 243 42.28 3.99 -13.11
CA GLU A 243 42.08 2.53 -13.20
C GLU A 243 40.67 2.11 -12.76
N LEU A 244 40.15 2.64 -11.64
CA LEU A 244 38.77 2.37 -11.21
C LEU A 244 37.73 2.82 -12.26
N ASN A 245 37.94 3.95 -12.93
CA ASN A 245 37.07 4.38 -14.02
C ASN A 245 37.18 3.50 -15.28
N LYS A 246 38.35 2.91 -15.59
CA LYS A 246 38.46 1.87 -16.64
C LYS A 246 37.68 0.61 -16.26
N LEU A 247 37.82 0.13 -15.02
CA LEU A 247 37.08 -1.02 -14.49
C LEU A 247 35.56 -0.84 -14.63
N MET A 248 35.05 0.36 -14.38
CA MET A 248 33.63 0.70 -14.59
C MET A 248 33.20 0.78 -16.07
N MET A 249 34.14 0.90 -17.02
CA MET A 249 33.85 0.91 -18.45
C MET A 249 34.07 -0.43 -19.16
N TYR A 250 34.96 -1.29 -18.66
CA TYR A 250 35.32 -2.56 -19.30
C TYR A 250 35.50 -3.71 -18.27
N PRO A 251 34.41 -4.30 -17.74
CA PRO A 251 34.47 -5.19 -16.58
C PRO A 251 35.07 -6.60 -16.81
N ASN A 252 35.33 -7.00 -18.06
CA ASN A 252 35.52 -8.42 -18.43
C ASN A 252 36.97 -8.83 -18.75
N ASP A 253 37.97 -7.97 -18.52
CA ASP A 253 39.38 -8.39 -18.64
C ASP A 253 39.91 -9.00 -17.33
N VAL A 254 40.39 -10.25 -17.42
CA VAL A 254 40.93 -11.03 -16.30
C VAL A 254 42.22 -10.39 -15.74
N ASN A 255 43.06 -9.78 -16.58
CA ASN A 255 44.31 -9.15 -16.12
C ASN A 255 44.03 -7.89 -15.27
N THR A 256 43.02 -7.11 -15.67
CA THR A 256 42.52 -5.94 -14.93
C THR A 256 41.91 -6.36 -13.57
N LEU A 257 41.26 -7.53 -13.47
CA LEU A 257 40.74 -8.06 -12.21
C LEU A 257 41.84 -8.49 -11.21
N CYS A 258 42.95 -9.08 -11.69
CA CYS A 258 44.12 -9.34 -10.83
C CYS A 258 44.71 -8.03 -10.27
N SER A 259 44.64 -6.94 -11.05
CA SER A 259 45.05 -5.60 -10.59
C SER A 259 44.11 -5.03 -9.52
N TYR A 260 42.81 -5.38 -9.54
CA TYR A 260 41.84 -4.93 -8.54
C TYR A 260 42.20 -5.39 -7.11
N ASN A 261 42.52 -6.68 -6.92
CA ASN A 261 42.93 -7.18 -5.60
C ASN A 261 44.23 -6.53 -5.09
N SER A 262 45.17 -6.21 -6.01
CA SER A 262 46.39 -5.47 -5.66
C SER A 262 46.09 -4.03 -5.26
N ILE A 263 45.22 -3.32 -6.01
CA ILE A 263 44.80 -1.95 -5.72
C ILE A 263 44.04 -1.89 -4.38
N VAL A 264 43.07 -2.77 -4.14
CA VAL A 264 42.32 -2.83 -2.88
C VAL A 264 43.24 -3.12 -1.70
N SER A 265 44.19 -4.06 -1.85
CA SER A 265 45.20 -4.34 -0.81
C SER A 265 46.12 -3.14 -0.55
N SER A 266 46.46 -2.35 -1.58
CA SER A 266 47.28 -1.13 -1.43
C SER A 266 46.53 0.01 -0.74
N LEU A 267 45.21 0.11 -0.94
CA LEU A 267 44.34 1.10 -0.31
C LEU A 267 44.11 0.84 1.19
N ILE A 268 44.38 -0.38 1.67
CA ILE A 268 44.24 -0.77 3.08
C ILE A 268 45.63 -0.87 3.73
N THR A 269 46.29 0.28 3.91
CA THR A 269 47.45 0.43 4.82
C THR A 269 47.09 1.35 5.99
N PRO A 270 47.14 0.88 7.25
CA PRO A 270 46.59 1.62 8.38
C PRO A 270 47.56 2.67 8.95
N SER A 271 47.13 3.92 9.02
CA SER A 271 47.69 4.92 9.95
C SER A 271 46.81 5.02 11.20
N THR A 272 47.43 4.88 12.38
CA THR A 272 46.81 5.03 13.73
C THR A 272 45.52 4.24 13.95
N GLY A 273 45.67 2.96 14.32
CA GLY A 273 44.53 2.07 14.56
C GLY A 273 43.92 2.15 15.96
N GLN A 274 42.62 1.87 16.02
CA GLN A 274 42.08 0.82 16.88
C GLN A 274 40.96 0.08 16.12
N ASP A 275 40.49 -1.05 16.66
CA ASP A 275 39.83 -2.11 15.91
C ASP A 275 38.61 -1.67 15.08
N SER A 276 38.66 -1.94 13.77
CA SER A 276 37.61 -1.57 12.83
C SER A 276 37.38 -2.64 11.75
N PHE A 277 36.21 -2.56 11.12
CA PHE A 277 35.64 -3.43 10.09
C PHE A 277 36.64 -4.01 9.06
N PHE A 278 37.63 -3.24 8.62
CA PHE A 278 38.64 -3.68 7.65
C PHE A 278 39.54 -4.83 8.16
N GLY A 279 39.80 -4.90 9.47
CA GLY A 279 40.52 -6.02 10.08
C GLY A 279 39.71 -7.33 10.04
N PHE A 280 38.39 -7.25 10.15
CA PHE A 280 37.49 -8.39 9.96
C PHE A 280 37.45 -8.81 8.49
N MET A 281 37.26 -7.86 7.56
CA MET A 281 37.25 -8.13 6.11
C MET A 281 38.54 -8.78 5.62
N LYS A 282 39.72 -8.34 6.12
CA LYS A 282 40.99 -8.98 5.77
C LYS A 282 41.06 -10.43 6.27
N ASN A 283 40.71 -10.69 7.53
CA ASN A 283 40.68 -12.05 8.07
C ASN A 283 39.64 -12.95 7.40
N PHE A 284 38.56 -12.38 6.86
CA PHE A 284 37.55 -13.10 6.08
C PHE A 284 38.12 -13.51 4.70
N MET A 285 38.74 -12.57 3.98
CA MET A 285 39.37 -12.81 2.67
C MET A 285 40.51 -13.84 2.75
N GLU A 286 41.44 -13.70 3.71
CA GLU A 286 42.56 -14.65 3.92
C GLU A 286 42.10 -16.06 4.40
N LYS A 287 40.82 -16.20 4.78
CA LYS A 287 40.21 -17.46 5.19
C LYS A 287 39.47 -18.13 4.04
N GLU A 288 38.81 -17.36 3.17
CA GLU A 288 38.22 -17.87 1.93
C GLU A 288 39.28 -18.28 0.91
N GLU A 289 40.38 -17.53 0.77
CA GLU A 289 41.51 -17.88 -0.11
C GLU A 289 42.09 -19.28 0.25
N LYS A 290 42.17 -19.60 1.55
CA LYS A 290 42.56 -20.94 2.04
C LYS A 290 41.50 -22.02 1.88
N ASN A 291 40.22 -21.66 1.71
CA ASN A 291 39.16 -22.62 1.38
C ASN A 291 39.26 -23.07 -0.09
N CYS A 292 39.81 -22.25 -0.99
CA CYS A 292 40.01 -22.58 -2.40
C CYS A 292 41.19 -23.55 -2.65
N GLU A 293 42.32 -23.40 -1.96
CA GLU A 293 43.48 -24.31 -2.12
C GLU A 293 43.28 -25.69 -1.45
N GLY A 294 42.22 -25.86 -0.65
CA GLY A 294 42.13 -26.91 0.38
C GLY A 294 41.32 -28.18 0.07
N ARG A 295 41.00 -28.51 -1.20
CA ARG A 295 40.07 -29.64 -1.52
C ARG A 295 40.58 -30.69 -2.54
N SER A 296 41.80 -31.17 -2.34
CA SER A 296 42.12 -32.58 -2.69
C SER A 296 42.15 -33.43 -1.42
N ILE A 297 41.15 -34.30 -1.20
CA ILE A 297 41.15 -35.22 -0.04
C ILE A 297 40.89 -36.64 -0.51
N ASN A 298 41.81 -37.54 -0.15
CA ASN A 298 41.68 -38.97 -0.33
C ASN A 298 41.83 -39.69 1.02
N THR A 299 40.72 -40.21 1.55
CA THR A 299 40.59 -41.17 2.67
C THR A 299 40.99 -40.82 4.12
N ARG A 300 40.19 -41.38 5.05
CA ARG A 300 40.48 -41.87 6.42
C ARG A 300 40.38 -40.95 7.68
N VAL A 301 39.21 -41.07 8.35
CA VAL A 301 38.99 -41.85 9.61
C VAL A 301 39.61 -41.37 10.95
N ASN A 302 38.72 -41.29 11.95
CA ASN A 302 38.86 -41.36 13.43
C ASN A 302 39.07 -40.11 14.32
N GLU A 303 38.14 -40.00 15.28
CA GLU A 303 38.30 -39.85 16.75
C GLU A 303 38.70 -38.52 17.44
N VAL A 304 37.68 -37.94 18.12
CA VAL A 304 37.62 -37.71 19.60
C VAL A 304 38.37 -36.51 20.25
N GLU A 305 37.75 -36.04 21.35
CA GLU A 305 38.24 -35.23 22.48
C GLU A 305 38.34 -33.67 22.44
N ASN A 306 37.38 -33.08 23.16
CA ASN A 306 37.47 -31.89 24.04
C ASN A 306 38.43 -32.19 25.25
N PRO A 307 38.79 -31.28 26.19
CA PRO A 307 38.37 -29.88 26.39
C PRO A 307 39.46 -28.89 26.92
N GLY A 308 39.06 -27.63 27.17
CA GLY A 308 39.22 -27.04 28.53
C GLY A 308 40.10 -25.78 28.76
N ASN A 309 39.51 -24.82 29.52
CA ASN A 309 40.14 -23.83 30.42
C ASN A 309 41.09 -22.75 29.81
N ASP A 310 41.46 -21.65 30.48
CA ASP A 310 41.30 -21.27 31.91
C ASP A 310 40.97 -19.76 32.13
N LYS A 311 41.06 -19.28 33.39
CA LYS A 311 40.46 -18.06 33.96
C LYS A 311 41.37 -16.80 33.99
N SER A 312 40.77 -15.70 34.47
CA SER A 312 41.38 -14.67 35.36
C SER A 312 42.14 -13.49 34.68
N CYS A 313 42.25 -12.27 35.23
CA CYS A 313 41.58 -11.60 36.37
C CYS A 313 41.95 -10.08 36.46
N LEU A 314 41.37 -9.40 37.46
CA LEU A 314 41.81 -8.16 38.16
C LEU A 314 41.28 -6.77 37.72
N ASN A 315 41.09 -5.94 38.76
CA ASN A 315 40.45 -4.63 38.79
C ASN A 315 41.41 -3.46 38.49
N TYR A 316 40.85 -2.27 38.27
CA TYR A 316 41.31 -1.07 39.00
C TYR A 316 40.14 -0.10 39.27
N THR A 317 40.28 0.78 40.27
CA THR A 317 39.26 1.73 40.72
C THR A 317 39.75 3.19 40.67
N GLY A 318 38.81 4.15 40.58
CA GLY A 318 39.15 5.58 40.63
C GLY A 318 37.90 6.47 40.83
N ASN A 319 37.74 7.02 42.03
CA ASN A 319 36.76 8.07 42.34
C ASN A 319 37.42 9.45 42.25
N HIS A 320 36.70 10.46 41.77
CA HIS A 320 36.90 11.84 42.23
C HIS A 320 35.62 12.68 42.09
N THR A 321 35.25 13.36 43.17
CA THR A 321 34.24 14.43 43.22
C THR A 321 34.93 15.74 43.61
N TYR A 322 34.43 16.88 43.13
CA TYR A 322 34.54 18.17 43.81
C TYR A 322 33.37 19.09 43.44
N ASN A 323 33.13 20.10 44.28
CA ASN A 323 31.86 20.84 44.34
C ASN A 323 32.00 22.33 44.03
N SER A 324 30.83 22.96 43.84
CA SER A 324 30.52 24.40 44.02
C SER A 324 30.91 25.42 42.95
N LEU A 325 29.91 26.18 42.50
CA LEU A 325 29.76 27.61 42.83
C LEU A 325 28.26 27.95 42.92
N ASN A 326 27.89 29.03 43.61
CA ASN A 326 26.49 29.33 43.95
C ASN A 326 26.23 30.85 44.14
N GLU A 327 24.95 31.24 44.10
CA GLU A 327 24.36 32.55 44.47
C GLU A 327 24.74 33.83 43.70
N ASN A 328 23.75 34.41 43.00
CA ASN A 328 23.14 35.75 43.26
C ASN A 328 21.79 35.80 42.51
N ARG A 329 20.62 36.01 43.15
CA ARG A 329 20.04 37.26 43.68
C ARG A 329 19.74 38.33 42.62
N LYS A 330 18.60 39.05 42.62
CA LYS A 330 17.25 38.84 43.21
C LYS A 330 16.32 39.99 42.74
N LYS A 331 15.04 39.72 42.43
CA LYS A 331 13.90 40.67 42.32
C LYS A 331 14.02 41.89 41.38
N PHE A 332 13.00 42.09 40.54
CA PHE A 332 12.24 43.35 40.51
C PHE A 332 10.77 43.02 40.21
N ASP A 333 9.86 43.91 40.59
CA ASP A 333 8.41 43.70 40.53
C ASP A 333 7.73 44.55 39.41
N GLU A 334 6.50 44.17 39.10
CA GLU A 334 5.43 44.85 38.34
C GLU A 334 5.59 46.35 38.00
N ASP A 335 5.34 46.72 36.73
CA ASP A 335 4.26 47.70 36.43
C ASP A 335 3.72 47.61 34.97
N LYS A 336 2.67 48.40 34.70
CA LYS A 336 1.65 48.29 33.63
C LYS A 336 2.08 48.64 32.19
N ILE A 337 1.43 47.93 31.25
CA ILE A 337 0.71 48.43 30.04
C ILE A 337 1.32 49.61 29.28
N GLU A 338 1.76 49.35 28.04
CA GLU A 338 1.35 50.19 26.90
C GLU A 338 1.15 49.30 25.66
N ILE A 339 0.12 49.57 24.84
CA ILE A 339 -0.23 48.75 23.67
C ILE A 339 0.39 49.38 22.42
N SER A 340 1.44 48.75 21.89
CA SER A 340 1.91 48.99 20.52
C SER A 340 1.40 47.89 19.58
N LYS A 341 0.59 48.27 18.59
CA LYS A 341 0.44 47.49 17.35
C LYS A 341 1.71 47.61 16.51
N GLU A 342 1.82 46.72 15.52
CA GLU A 342 2.94 46.58 14.57
C GLU A 342 4.22 46.05 15.26
N VAL A 343 4.90 45.03 14.74
CA VAL A 343 4.92 44.51 13.36
C VAL A 343 4.35 43.07 13.28
N ILE A 344 3.51 42.83 12.26
CA ILE A 344 3.23 41.49 11.71
C ILE A 344 4.14 41.33 10.48
N ASP A 345 4.85 40.21 10.35
CA ASP A 345 5.58 39.88 9.11
C ASP A 345 5.87 38.37 8.98
N SER A 346 4.84 37.58 8.64
CA SER A 346 5.00 36.19 8.19
C SER A 346 3.81 35.67 7.37
N ASP A 347 3.24 36.49 6.49
CA ASP A 347 2.11 36.10 5.64
C ASP A 347 2.55 35.46 4.33
N LEU A 348 2.12 34.21 4.13
CA LEU A 348 1.75 33.66 2.82
C LEU A 348 0.52 32.77 3.03
N TRP A 349 -0.52 32.96 2.21
CA TRP A 349 -1.87 32.35 2.30
C TRP A 349 -2.92 33.04 3.21
N ILE A 350 -2.92 34.37 3.29
CA ILE A 350 -4.15 35.15 3.60
C ILE A 350 -4.31 36.33 2.63
N GLU A 351 -4.79 36.06 1.41
CA GLU A 351 -5.40 37.09 0.52
C GLU A 351 -6.69 36.55 -0.13
N ASP A 352 -6.66 35.35 -0.74
CA ASP A 352 -7.83 34.69 -1.38
C ASP A 352 -9.05 34.45 -0.45
N ILE A 353 -8.94 34.69 0.86
CA ILE A 353 -10.05 34.57 1.83
C ILE A 353 -10.78 35.92 2.05
N SER A 354 -10.10 37.06 1.93
CA SER A 354 -10.79 38.37 2.07
C SER A 354 -11.73 38.59 0.89
N ASP A 355 -11.23 38.40 -0.33
CA ASP A 355 -12.02 38.52 -1.57
C ASP A 355 -13.22 37.54 -1.63
N TRP A 356 -13.22 36.45 -0.85
CA TRP A 356 -14.38 35.56 -0.72
C TRP A 356 -15.43 36.09 0.26
N ILE A 357 -14.99 36.68 1.37
CA ILE A 357 -15.84 37.26 2.43
C ILE A 357 -16.48 38.58 1.96
N ASP A 358 -15.68 39.47 1.37
CA ASP A 358 -16.09 40.84 1.03
C ASP A 358 -17.05 40.93 -0.19
N ASN A 359 -17.29 39.83 -0.90
CA ASN A 359 -18.14 39.78 -2.11
C ASN A 359 -19.50 39.08 -1.94
N ASN A 360 -19.90 38.64 -0.73
CA ASN A 360 -21.10 37.80 -0.55
C ASN A 360 -22.09 38.22 0.57
N TYR A 361 -22.08 39.47 1.04
CA TYR A 361 -23.13 39.98 1.94
C TYR A 361 -23.49 41.46 1.72
N GLU A 362 -24.46 41.71 0.82
CA GLU A 362 -25.33 42.90 0.86
C GLU A 362 -26.81 42.46 0.91
N GLU A 363 -27.43 42.46 2.10
CA GLU A 363 -28.83 42.88 2.31
C GLU A 363 -29.11 43.11 3.82
N GLU A 364 -30.24 43.73 4.15
CA GLU A 364 -30.38 44.56 5.37
C GLU A 364 -30.59 43.79 6.70
N ILE A 365 -29.82 44.16 7.73
CA ILE A 365 -30.06 43.72 9.11
C ILE A 365 -31.10 44.63 9.78
N VAL A 366 -32.31 44.11 9.99
CA VAL A 366 -33.32 44.71 10.88
C VAL A 366 -33.28 44.01 12.24
N VAL A 367 -33.07 44.79 13.32
CA VAL A 367 -32.93 44.28 14.70
C VAL A 367 -34.29 44.22 15.40
N SER A 368 -34.63 43.07 16.01
CA SER A 368 -35.77 42.95 16.93
C SER A 368 -35.54 41.98 18.10
N ASP A 369 -35.72 42.53 19.31
CA ASP A 369 -35.66 41.95 20.67
C ASP A 369 -36.37 40.58 20.86
N PRO A 370 -35.73 39.58 21.52
CA PRO A 370 -36.34 38.27 21.79
C PRO A 370 -37.27 38.28 23.02
N ASN A 371 -38.47 38.86 22.91
CA ASN A 371 -39.50 38.82 23.97
C ASN A 371 -40.95 38.74 23.46
N THR A 372 -41.48 37.54 23.18
CA THR A 372 -42.88 37.16 23.51
C THR A 372 -43.16 35.66 23.31
N ASN A 373 -43.96 35.08 24.20
CA ASN A 373 -44.66 33.80 23.99
C ASN A 373 -46.05 34.03 23.36
N VAL A 374 -46.69 32.94 22.90
CA VAL A 374 -48.14 32.60 22.98
C VAL A 374 -48.85 32.20 21.65
N SER A 375 -49.38 30.95 21.66
CA SER A 375 -50.52 30.33 20.94
C SER A 375 -50.68 30.36 19.41
N SER A 376 -50.68 29.13 18.84
CA SER A 376 -51.70 28.48 17.97
C SER A 376 -52.88 29.23 17.32
N GLU A 377 -53.37 28.64 16.22
CA GLU A 377 -54.60 28.94 15.42
C GLU A 377 -54.52 30.08 14.39
N SER A 378 -55.19 30.07 13.22
CA SER A 378 -55.79 28.97 12.41
C SER A 378 -56.13 29.41 10.96
N THR A 379 -56.33 28.42 10.06
CA THR A 379 -57.16 28.41 8.82
C THR A 379 -57.10 29.52 7.73
N LEU A 380 -56.52 29.13 6.57
CA LEU A 380 -57.19 28.94 5.25
C LEU A 380 -58.26 29.94 4.72
N LYS A 381 -57.95 30.55 3.56
CA LYS A 381 -58.88 30.87 2.43
C LYS A 381 -58.09 30.86 1.10
N GLY A 382 -58.50 30.25 -0.02
CA GLY A 382 -59.54 29.23 -0.24
C GLY A 382 -60.00 29.10 -1.72
N TYR A 383 -60.28 27.85 -2.17
CA TYR A 383 -61.23 27.41 -3.25
C TYR A 383 -61.10 27.97 -4.71
N PRO A 384 -61.69 27.32 -5.77
CA PRO A 384 -62.70 26.23 -5.76
C PRO A 384 -62.58 25.02 -6.75
N LEU A 385 -62.95 23.83 -6.24
CA LEU A 385 -63.78 22.74 -6.86
C LEU A 385 -63.31 22.03 -8.18
N VAL A 386 -63.62 20.75 -8.45
CA VAL A 386 -64.96 20.10 -8.58
C VAL A 386 -64.92 18.55 -8.44
N SER A 387 -65.79 17.98 -7.56
CA SER A 387 -66.40 16.61 -7.51
C SER A 387 -65.56 15.30 -7.58
N ALA A 388 -66.01 14.09 -7.15
CA ALA A 388 -66.97 13.53 -6.14
C ALA A 388 -67.12 11.99 -6.43
N LEU A 389 -67.72 11.08 -5.63
CA LEU A 389 -68.29 11.13 -4.27
C LEU A 389 -67.33 10.35 -3.31
N GLU A 390 -67.60 9.31 -2.48
CA GLU A 390 -68.79 8.55 -2.01
C GLU A 390 -68.48 7.84 -0.64
N GLU A 391 -69.31 6.89 -0.18
CA GLU A 391 -69.33 6.30 1.20
C GLU A 391 -68.77 4.84 1.24
N VAL A 392 -68.51 4.15 2.37
CA VAL A 392 -69.45 3.55 3.36
C VAL A 392 -68.71 3.08 4.66
N ASP A 393 -69.49 2.78 5.70
CA ASP A 393 -69.19 2.82 7.15
C ASP A 393 -68.92 1.46 7.87
N ASP A 394 -68.15 1.57 8.97
CA ASP A 394 -68.24 0.92 10.31
C ASP A 394 -68.11 -0.60 10.69
N ASN A 395 -67.68 -0.77 11.96
CA ASN A 395 -67.96 -1.81 12.98
C ASN A 395 -67.35 -3.24 13.00
N LYS A 396 -66.37 -3.46 13.90
CA LYS A 396 -66.40 -4.38 15.10
C LYS A 396 -65.04 -4.39 15.86
N VAL A 397 -64.88 -4.36 17.20
CA VAL A 397 -65.62 -4.88 18.40
C VAL A 397 -65.41 -6.41 18.56
N GLN A 398 -64.79 -6.99 19.60
CA GLN A 398 -64.37 -6.49 20.95
C GLN A 398 -63.37 -7.46 21.67
N ASN A 399 -62.69 -6.98 22.74
CA ASN A 399 -62.13 -7.70 23.92
C ASN A 399 -60.94 -8.69 23.72
N HIS A 400 -60.05 -8.95 24.70
CA HIS A 400 -60.00 -8.64 26.16
C HIS A 400 -58.61 -8.17 26.65
N GLU A 401 -58.55 -7.51 27.82
CA GLU A 401 -57.33 -7.18 28.60
C GLU A 401 -56.75 -8.43 29.36
N PHE A 402 -55.64 -8.46 30.13
CA PHE A 402 -54.81 -7.52 30.93
C PHE A 402 -53.38 -8.12 31.06
N ASP A 403 -52.26 -7.45 31.42
CA ASP A 403 -51.89 -6.02 31.53
C ASP A 403 -50.34 -5.84 31.40
N LYS A 404 -49.87 -4.59 31.46
CA LYS A 404 -48.71 -4.00 32.21
C LYS A 404 -47.78 -4.91 33.05
N GLU A 405 -46.51 -4.57 33.34
CA GLU A 405 -45.72 -3.31 33.21
C GLU A 405 -44.19 -3.64 33.29
N CYS A 406 -43.20 -2.76 33.09
CA CYS A 406 -43.14 -1.32 32.79
C CYS A 406 -41.82 -0.94 32.08
N LEU A 407 -41.87 -0.07 31.07
CA LEU A 407 -40.81 0.88 30.64
C LEU A 407 -41.46 1.88 29.66
N GLY A 408 -41.19 3.17 29.79
CA GLY A 408 -41.88 4.20 29.00
C GLY A 408 -40.93 5.28 28.49
N GLU A 409 -40.64 5.24 27.19
CA GLU A 409 -40.01 6.34 26.45
C GLU A 409 -41.04 6.99 25.51
N SER A 410 -41.11 8.32 25.53
CA SER A 410 -42.06 9.08 24.72
C SER A 410 -41.44 9.49 23.38
N GLN A 411 -41.37 8.57 22.43
CA GLN A 411 -40.97 8.90 21.06
C GLN A 411 -42.08 9.67 20.33
N ASN A 412 -41.88 10.98 20.13
CA ASN A 412 -42.65 11.78 19.19
C ASN A 412 -42.09 11.59 17.77
N ILE A 413 -42.31 10.39 17.20
CA ILE A 413 -41.95 10.07 15.81
C ILE A 413 -42.75 11.01 14.88
N THR A 414 -42.07 11.81 14.07
CA THR A 414 -42.72 12.67 13.06
C THR A 414 -43.08 11.87 11.82
N VAL A 415 -43.94 12.44 10.96
CA VAL A 415 -44.37 11.76 9.73
C VAL A 415 -43.21 11.51 8.77
N LYS A 416 -42.12 12.32 8.82
CA LYS A 416 -40.90 12.04 8.05
C LYS A 416 -40.22 10.77 8.53
N ASP A 417 -39.89 10.72 9.82
CA ASP A 417 -39.17 9.62 10.46
C ASP A 417 -39.92 8.29 10.24
N ALA A 418 -41.27 8.32 10.33
CA ALA A 418 -42.15 7.17 10.05
C ALA A 418 -42.31 6.80 8.56
N GLU A 419 -41.81 7.61 7.63
CA GLU A 419 -41.60 7.25 6.21
C GLU A 419 -40.13 6.91 5.90
N GLU A 420 -39.18 7.32 6.74
CA GLU A 420 -37.75 7.04 6.63
C GLU A 420 -37.47 5.62 7.12
N ASP A 421 -37.96 5.24 8.31
CA ASP A 421 -37.99 3.86 8.82
C ASP A 421 -38.56 2.85 7.81
N LYS A 422 -39.61 3.24 7.08
CA LYS A 422 -40.26 2.40 6.06
C LYS A 422 -39.43 2.26 4.79
N ARG A 423 -38.59 3.24 4.46
CA ARG A 423 -37.66 3.19 3.32
C ARG A 423 -36.43 2.36 3.68
N ASN A 424 -35.81 2.63 4.82
CA ASN A 424 -34.69 1.86 5.36
C ASN A 424 -35.01 0.36 5.35
N LYS A 425 -36.15 -0.01 5.95
CA LYS A 425 -36.62 -1.40 6.01
C LYS A 425 -36.87 -2.04 4.64
N PHE A 426 -37.28 -1.27 3.63
CA PHE A 426 -37.50 -1.80 2.28
C PHE A 426 -36.18 -2.02 1.52
N GLU A 427 -35.19 -1.15 1.75
CA GLU A 427 -33.85 -1.30 1.16
C GLU A 427 -33.08 -2.45 1.83
N ASP A 428 -33.26 -2.67 3.15
CA ASP A 428 -32.86 -3.89 3.86
C ASP A 428 -33.51 -5.14 3.24
N GLU A 429 -34.84 -5.15 3.06
CA GLU A 429 -35.58 -6.27 2.46
C GLU A 429 -35.09 -6.58 1.03
N LEU A 430 -34.72 -5.58 0.23
CA LEU A 430 -34.11 -5.77 -1.09
C LEU A 430 -32.71 -6.38 -1.00
N ALA A 431 -31.83 -5.86 -0.14
CA ALA A 431 -30.47 -6.38 0.03
C ALA A 431 -30.49 -7.84 0.53
N HIS A 432 -31.39 -8.17 1.45
CA HIS A 432 -31.61 -9.55 1.92
C HIS A 432 -31.97 -10.54 0.79
N THR A 433 -32.57 -10.11 -0.32
CA THR A 433 -32.85 -11.02 -1.47
C THR A 433 -31.58 -11.59 -2.13
N TYR A 434 -30.43 -10.93 -1.95
CA TYR A 434 -29.14 -11.37 -2.46
C TYR A 434 -28.36 -12.23 -1.46
N GLN A 435 -28.82 -12.35 -0.21
CA GLN A 435 -28.13 -13.09 0.85
C GLN A 435 -28.01 -14.59 0.51
N THR A 436 -26.81 -15.12 0.70
CA THR A 436 -26.50 -16.54 0.56
C THR A 436 -26.84 -17.32 1.83
N ASP A 437 -26.72 -18.65 1.80
CA ASP A 437 -26.77 -19.46 3.01
C ASP A 437 -25.51 -19.17 3.85
N LEU A 438 -25.62 -18.21 4.78
CA LEU A 438 -24.51 -17.78 5.62
C LEU A 438 -23.93 -18.91 6.46
N THR A 439 -24.67 -20.01 6.69
CA THR A 439 -24.18 -21.18 7.43
C THR A 439 -23.13 -22.00 6.67
N ARG A 440 -22.91 -21.71 5.38
CA ARG A 440 -21.95 -22.39 4.49
C ARG A 440 -20.65 -21.64 4.26
N TRP A 441 -20.53 -20.39 4.68
CA TRP A 441 -19.25 -19.69 4.63
C TRP A 441 -18.33 -20.17 5.76
N ARG A 442 -17.04 -20.36 5.43
CA ARG A 442 -15.97 -20.62 6.40
C ARG A 442 -14.83 -19.63 6.22
N LEU A 443 -14.17 -19.28 7.31
CA LEU A 443 -12.93 -18.53 7.33
C LEU A 443 -11.75 -19.52 7.23
N VAL A 444 -10.97 -19.43 6.17
CA VAL A 444 -9.71 -20.19 6.02
C VAL A 444 -8.57 -19.33 6.54
N VAL A 445 -7.69 -19.91 7.36
CA VAL A 445 -6.54 -19.23 7.99
C VAL A 445 -5.26 -20.06 7.80
N ASP A 446 -4.16 -19.40 7.41
CA ASP A 446 -2.83 -20.01 7.21
C ASP A 446 -1.71 -18.96 7.34
N GLU A 447 -0.86 -19.03 8.37
CA GLU A 447 0.21 -18.05 8.68
C GLU A 447 -0.20 -16.56 8.53
N GLY A 448 -1.37 -16.19 9.07
CA GLY A 448 -1.98 -14.87 8.96
C GLY A 448 -2.77 -14.60 7.68
N ARG A 449 -2.56 -15.36 6.60
CA ARG A 449 -3.42 -15.30 5.43
C ARG A 449 -4.83 -15.70 5.87
N HIS A 450 -5.81 -14.84 5.62
CA HIS A 450 -7.21 -15.17 5.85
C HIS A 450 -8.06 -14.88 4.62
N PHE A 451 -9.07 -15.71 4.35
CA PHE A 451 -10.07 -15.49 3.29
C PHE A 451 -11.33 -16.33 3.52
N TRP A 452 -12.43 -15.95 2.86
CA TRP A 452 -13.71 -16.62 2.99
C TRP A 452 -13.98 -17.64 1.87
N LYS A 453 -14.35 -18.87 2.25
CA LYS A 453 -14.74 -19.96 1.34
C LYS A 453 -16.21 -20.32 1.55
N TYR A 454 -16.99 -20.44 0.47
CA TYR A 454 -18.34 -21.02 0.51
C TYR A 454 -18.28 -22.54 0.32
N ILE A 455 -19.07 -23.29 1.10
CA ILE A 455 -19.14 -24.75 1.02
C ILE A 455 -20.46 -25.20 0.37
N ASP A 456 -20.40 -25.47 -0.93
CA ASP A 456 -21.53 -26.05 -1.70
C ASP A 456 -21.83 -27.52 -1.36
N ASN A 457 -20.89 -28.25 -0.74
CA ASN A 457 -21.03 -29.68 -0.46
C ASN A 457 -21.55 -29.92 0.97
N ASP A 458 -22.76 -30.47 1.09
CA ASP A 458 -23.42 -30.78 2.38
C ASP A 458 -22.57 -31.69 3.28
N VAL A 459 -21.80 -32.61 2.70
CA VAL A 459 -20.91 -33.52 3.46
C VAL A 459 -19.69 -32.77 3.99
N GLU A 460 -19.15 -31.81 3.25
CA GLU A 460 -18.05 -30.97 3.75
C GLU A 460 -18.57 -30.03 4.86
N ALA A 461 -19.74 -29.43 4.66
CA ALA A 461 -20.39 -28.56 5.63
C ALA A 461 -20.76 -29.29 6.95
N SER A 462 -21.12 -30.58 6.89
CA SER A 462 -21.44 -31.37 8.08
C SER A 462 -20.22 -31.80 8.89
N HIS A 463 -19.04 -31.87 8.28
CA HIS A 463 -17.78 -32.23 8.96
C HIS A 463 -17.01 -31.00 9.47
N ASN A 464 -17.31 -29.81 8.96
CA ASN A 464 -16.74 -28.55 9.39
C ASN A 464 -17.85 -27.59 9.89
N PRO A 465 -18.29 -27.68 11.15
CA PRO A 465 -19.30 -26.78 11.72
C PRO A 465 -18.74 -25.35 11.89
N GLN A 466 -19.60 -24.33 11.88
CA GLN A 466 -19.14 -22.95 12.09
C GLN A 466 -18.71 -22.69 13.54
N SER A 467 -17.57 -22.02 13.65
CA SER A 467 -17.03 -21.44 14.89
C SER A 467 -17.80 -20.18 15.33
N LEU A 468 -17.58 -19.76 16.58
CA LEU A 468 -18.05 -18.48 17.10
C LEU A 468 -17.46 -17.30 16.30
N LEU A 469 -16.16 -17.38 15.97
CA LEU A 469 -15.45 -16.40 15.13
C LEU A 469 -16.15 -16.16 13.79
N GLU A 470 -16.52 -17.23 13.09
CA GLU A 470 -17.18 -17.11 11.79
C GLU A 470 -18.57 -16.51 11.91
N LYS A 471 -19.38 -16.98 12.88
CA LYS A 471 -20.71 -16.41 13.15
C LYS A 471 -20.65 -14.91 13.45
N TYR A 472 -19.72 -14.50 14.31
CA TYR A 472 -19.58 -13.10 14.77
C TYR A 472 -19.32 -12.12 13.62
N TRP A 473 -18.44 -12.48 12.68
CA TRP A 473 -18.07 -11.61 11.56
C TRP A 473 -19.14 -11.53 10.48
N ILE A 474 -19.85 -12.64 10.18
CA ILE A 474 -20.91 -12.65 9.15
C ILE A 474 -22.30 -12.29 9.70
N GLY A 475 -22.41 -12.02 11.00
CA GLY A 475 -23.64 -11.54 11.63
C GLY A 475 -24.68 -12.62 11.95
N LEU A 476 -24.29 -13.90 12.01
CA LEU A 476 -25.18 -14.97 12.47
C LEU A 476 -25.31 -14.99 14.00
N PRO A 477 -26.47 -15.37 14.57
CA PRO A 477 -26.65 -15.44 16.02
C PRO A 477 -25.65 -16.39 16.70
N TYR A 478 -24.81 -15.83 17.58
CA TYR A 478 -23.79 -16.53 18.39
C TYR A 478 -24.11 -16.58 19.89
N ASN A 479 -25.28 -16.09 20.31
CA ASN A 479 -25.72 -16.07 21.72
C ASN A 479 -25.87 -17.49 22.33
N ASP A 480 -25.96 -18.51 21.48
CA ASP A 480 -25.92 -19.94 21.83
C ASP A 480 -24.51 -20.45 22.17
N LEU A 481 -23.47 -19.70 21.77
CA LEU A 481 -22.05 -20.01 22.00
C LEU A 481 -21.39 -19.07 23.04
N THR A 482 -22.12 -18.08 23.57
CA THR A 482 -21.65 -17.14 24.59
C THR A 482 -22.48 -17.22 25.86
N GLU A 483 -21.89 -17.66 26.96
CA GLU A 483 -22.51 -17.55 28.28
C GLU A 483 -22.52 -16.09 28.77
N ASN A 484 -23.59 -15.67 29.45
CA ASN A 484 -23.61 -14.39 30.16
C ASN A 484 -22.62 -14.45 31.33
N LEU A 485 -21.66 -13.53 31.32
CA LEU A 485 -20.69 -13.33 32.38
C LEU A 485 -21.36 -12.61 33.57
N LYS A 486 -20.68 -12.60 34.72
CA LYS A 486 -21.12 -11.77 35.85
C LYS A 486 -20.93 -10.29 35.49
N PRO A 487 -21.89 -9.39 35.77
CA PRO A 487 -21.68 -7.96 35.67
C PRO A 487 -20.42 -7.53 36.43
N PRO A 488 -19.54 -6.69 35.84
CA PRO A 488 -18.26 -6.37 36.46
C PRO A 488 -18.43 -5.42 37.65
N GLU A 489 -17.84 -5.78 38.79
CA GLU A 489 -17.87 -4.96 40.01
C GLU A 489 -16.81 -3.83 40.02
N ASN A 490 -15.82 -3.90 39.12
CA ASN A 490 -14.69 -2.97 39.00
C ASN A 490 -14.09 -3.01 37.58
N ALA A 491 -13.12 -2.14 37.30
CA ALA A 491 -12.54 -2.03 35.96
C ALA A 491 -11.77 -3.29 35.54
N MET A 492 -11.04 -3.95 36.46
CA MET A 492 -10.34 -5.21 36.14
C MET A 492 -11.32 -6.33 35.73
N GLN A 493 -12.45 -6.49 36.43
CA GLN A 493 -13.42 -7.51 36.06
C GLN A 493 -14.07 -7.22 34.69
N SER A 494 -14.23 -5.94 34.33
CA SER A 494 -14.69 -5.56 32.98
C SER A 494 -13.64 -5.87 31.91
N ALA A 495 -12.35 -5.63 32.19
CA ALA A 495 -11.24 -6.02 31.31
C ALA A 495 -11.13 -7.54 31.13
N ILE A 496 -11.27 -8.32 32.22
CA ILE A 496 -11.33 -9.79 32.18
C ILE A 496 -12.52 -10.25 31.33
N ASN A 497 -13.73 -9.73 31.60
CA ASN A 497 -14.92 -10.07 30.83
C ASN A 497 -14.74 -9.78 29.33
N GLY A 498 -14.14 -8.64 29.00
CA GLY A 498 -13.83 -8.23 27.63
C GLY A 498 -12.86 -9.18 26.93
N PHE A 499 -11.81 -9.60 27.62
CA PHE A 499 -10.86 -10.56 27.07
C PHE A 499 -11.41 -11.99 27.00
N GLU A 500 -12.26 -12.43 27.94
CA GLU A 500 -12.95 -13.73 27.85
C GLU A 500 -13.95 -13.81 26.68
N PHE A 501 -14.47 -12.68 26.21
CA PHE A 501 -15.13 -12.62 24.91
C PHE A 501 -14.11 -12.63 23.77
N PHE A 502 -13.19 -11.66 23.73
CA PHE A 502 -12.32 -11.42 22.58
C PHE A 502 -11.32 -12.55 22.30
N LYS A 503 -10.90 -13.31 23.31
CA LYS A 503 -10.11 -14.54 23.20
C LYS A 503 -10.79 -15.63 22.36
N LYS A 504 -12.14 -15.64 22.29
CA LYS A 504 -12.93 -16.55 21.45
C LYS A 504 -12.97 -16.13 19.97
N LEU A 505 -12.44 -14.95 19.65
CA LEU A 505 -12.22 -14.45 18.28
C LEU A 505 -10.74 -14.57 17.84
N GLN A 506 -9.88 -15.21 18.63
CA GLN A 506 -8.54 -15.58 18.19
C GLN A 506 -8.64 -16.71 17.15
N THR A 507 -7.82 -16.65 16.10
CA THR A 507 -7.68 -17.72 15.10
C THR A 507 -6.80 -18.86 15.61
N ASP A 508 -6.89 -20.03 14.95
CA ASP A 508 -6.09 -21.21 15.33
C ASP A 508 -4.57 -20.99 15.25
N ASP A 509 -4.11 -20.12 14.33
CA ASP A 509 -2.70 -19.72 14.19
C ASP A 509 -2.26 -18.60 15.15
N GLY A 510 -3.20 -18.03 15.93
CA GLY A 510 -2.90 -17.12 17.04
C GLY A 510 -3.13 -15.63 16.81
N HIS A 511 -3.60 -15.21 15.64
CA HIS A 511 -3.92 -13.82 15.34
C HIS A 511 -5.38 -13.46 15.67
N TRP A 512 -5.73 -12.17 15.53
CA TRP A 512 -7.12 -11.71 15.50
C TRP A 512 -7.44 -11.23 14.09
N ALA A 513 -8.31 -11.97 13.39
CA ALA A 513 -8.82 -11.58 12.08
C ALA A 513 -9.91 -10.50 12.23
N GLY A 514 -10.22 -9.77 11.16
CA GLY A 514 -11.30 -8.80 11.17
C GLY A 514 -11.61 -8.18 9.82
N ALA A 515 -12.79 -7.57 9.73
CA ALA A 515 -13.15 -6.73 8.59
C ALA A 515 -12.24 -5.50 8.54
N TYR A 516 -11.83 -5.12 7.33
CA TYR A 516 -10.99 -3.95 7.06
C TYR A 516 -11.50 -3.21 5.81
N ASP A 517 -12.84 -3.06 5.75
CA ASP A 517 -13.59 -2.29 4.77
C ASP A 517 -13.75 -0.81 5.19
N GLY A 518 -14.52 -0.04 4.42
CA GLY A 518 -14.63 1.42 4.58
C GLY A 518 -14.65 2.11 3.23
N PRO A 519 -13.52 2.11 2.47
CA PRO A 519 -13.41 2.83 1.20
C PRO A 519 -14.25 2.21 0.07
N MET A 520 -15.23 2.96 -0.43
CA MET A 520 -16.28 2.46 -1.34
C MET A 520 -15.85 2.35 -2.82
N PHE A 521 -14.55 2.46 -3.12
CA PHE A 521 -13.99 2.29 -4.47
C PHE A 521 -13.15 1.02 -4.66
N ILE A 522 -12.81 0.30 -3.58
CA ILE A 522 -11.90 -0.86 -3.66
C ILE A 522 -12.58 -2.05 -4.35
N THR A 523 -13.75 -2.47 -3.84
CA THR A 523 -14.59 -3.51 -4.47
C THR A 523 -14.84 -3.20 -5.94
N CYS A 524 -15.02 -1.92 -6.28
CA CYS A 524 -15.26 -1.48 -7.65
C CYS A 524 -14.07 -1.77 -8.58
N GLY A 525 -12.84 -1.40 -8.17
CA GLY A 525 -11.63 -1.70 -8.95
C GLY A 525 -11.40 -3.21 -9.11
N ILE A 526 -11.65 -4.00 -8.06
CA ILE A 526 -11.53 -5.46 -8.08
C ILE A 526 -12.54 -6.09 -9.07
N VAL A 527 -13.80 -5.64 -9.07
CA VAL A 527 -14.84 -6.17 -9.96
C VAL A 527 -14.62 -5.73 -11.42
N ILE A 528 -14.33 -4.44 -11.65
CA ILE A 528 -14.08 -3.91 -13.00
C ILE A 528 -12.86 -4.58 -13.63
N SER A 529 -11.76 -4.75 -12.89
CA SER A 529 -10.56 -5.40 -13.41
C SER A 529 -10.79 -6.88 -13.76
N ASN A 530 -11.49 -7.65 -12.90
CA ASN A 530 -11.86 -9.03 -13.23
C ASN A 530 -12.73 -9.10 -14.50
N TYR A 531 -13.73 -8.22 -14.63
CA TYR A 531 -14.63 -8.18 -15.78
C TYR A 531 -13.91 -7.86 -17.09
N ILE A 532 -13.01 -6.87 -17.09
CA ILE A 532 -12.17 -6.52 -18.26
C ILE A 532 -11.30 -7.72 -18.68
N CYS A 533 -10.74 -8.44 -17.71
CA CYS A 533 -9.95 -9.66 -17.95
C CYS A 533 -10.78 -10.89 -18.33
N GLY A 534 -12.10 -10.76 -18.52
CA GLY A 534 -12.99 -11.86 -18.91
C GLY A 534 -13.32 -12.86 -17.79
N ARG A 535 -13.10 -12.48 -16.53
CA ARG A 535 -13.37 -13.31 -15.35
C ARG A 535 -14.73 -12.97 -14.71
N SER A 536 -15.35 -13.99 -14.12
CA SER A 536 -16.55 -13.87 -13.27
C SER A 536 -16.27 -14.43 -11.89
N PHE A 537 -16.83 -13.81 -10.86
CA PHE A 537 -16.89 -14.35 -9.50
C PHE A 537 -17.87 -15.53 -9.42
N THR A 538 -17.88 -16.27 -8.31
CA THR A 538 -18.95 -17.27 -8.08
C THR A 538 -20.30 -16.57 -7.92
N LYS A 539 -21.41 -17.32 -8.06
CA LYS A 539 -22.75 -16.77 -7.80
C LYS A 539 -22.82 -16.19 -6.39
N GLN A 540 -22.30 -16.91 -5.42
CA GLN A 540 -22.30 -16.58 -3.99
C GLN A 540 -21.48 -15.32 -3.70
N GLN A 541 -20.26 -15.21 -4.26
CA GLN A 541 -19.46 -13.99 -4.17
C GLN A 541 -20.16 -12.79 -4.81
N SER A 542 -20.78 -12.98 -5.97
CA SER A 542 -21.51 -11.92 -6.68
C SER A 542 -22.73 -11.45 -5.87
N SER A 543 -23.50 -12.40 -5.32
CA SER A 543 -24.61 -12.18 -4.39
C SER A 543 -24.19 -11.36 -3.18
N GLU A 544 -23.16 -11.79 -2.46
CA GLU A 544 -22.70 -11.11 -1.23
C GLU A 544 -22.08 -9.73 -1.53
N MET A 545 -21.45 -9.52 -2.69
CA MET A 545 -21.00 -8.18 -3.11
C MET A 545 -22.16 -7.25 -3.46
N ILE A 546 -23.21 -7.75 -4.11
CA ILE A 546 -24.44 -6.97 -4.32
C ILE A 546 -25.08 -6.61 -2.98
N ARG A 547 -25.19 -7.58 -2.06
CA ARG A 547 -25.74 -7.36 -0.71
C ARG A 547 -24.96 -6.29 0.06
N TYR A 548 -23.63 -6.37 0.05
CA TYR A 548 -22.77 -5.35 0.68
C TYR A 548 -23.04 -3.96 0.11
N LEU A 549 -23.03 -3.82 -1.22
CA LEU A 549 -23.19 -2.51 -1.85
C LEU A 549 -24.59 -1.91 -1.60
N LEU A 550 -25.65 -2.71 -1.64
CA LEU A 550 -27.00 -2.25 -1.32
C LEU A 550 -27.12 -1.85 0.16
N ASN A 551 -26.56 -2.64 1.10
CA ASN A 551 -26.51 -2.30 2.53
C ASN A 551 -25.62 -1.09 2.89
N ARG A 552 -24.77 -0.63 1.96
CA ARG A 552 -23.97 0.60 2.10
C ARG A 552 -24.53 1.78 1.28
N ALA A 553 -25.67 1.63 0.61
CA ALA A 553 -26.32 2.72 -0.11
C ALA A 553 -26.89 3.75 0.88
N ASN A 554 -26.90 5.03 0.49
CA ASN A 554 -27.52 6.06 1.31
C ASN A 554 -29.05 5.87 1.35
N PRO A 555 -29.69 5.77 2.54
CA PRO A 555 -31.11 5.49 2.66
C PRO A 555 -32.02 6.62 2.09
N VAL A 556 -31.51 7.84 1.98
CA VAL A 556 -32.28 8.99 1.47
C VAL A 556 -32.12 9.14 -0.05
N ASP A 557 -30.88 9.17 -0.56
CA ASP A 557 -30.59 9.48 -1.98
C ASP A 557 -30.13 8.27 -2.82
N GLY A 558 -29.85 7.12 -2.22
CA GLY A 558 -29.47 5.89 -2.91
C GLY A 558 -28.10 5.90 -3.57
N GLY A 559 -27.27 6.92 -3.33
CA GLY A 559 -25.89 6.97 -3.78
C GLY A 559 -24.90 6.44 -2.74
N TRP A 560 -23.61 6.68 -3.01
CA TRP A 560 -22.51 6.27 -2.14
C TRP A 560 -21.44 7.37 -2.02
N GLY A 561 -20.80 7.46 -0.86
CA GLY A 561 -19.65 8.33 -0.61
C GLY A 561 -18.30 7.73 -1.03
N LEU A 562 -17.21 8.42 -0.66
CA LEU A 562 -15.84 7.92 -0.83
C LEU A 562 -15.54 6.73 0.11
N HIS A 563 -16.17 6.73 1.28
CA HIS A 563 -16.22 5.67 2.30
C HIS A 563 -17.68 5.52 2.79
N PHE A 564 -18.02 4.45 3.51
CA PHE A 564 -19.44 4.15 3.81
C PHE A 564 -20.14 5.14 4.75
N GLU A 565 -19.42 5.85 5.63
CA GLU A 565 -20.01 6.95 6.42
C GLU A 565 -20.00 8.31 5.68
N GLY A 566 -19.40 8.35 4.49
CA GLY A 566 -19.19 9.57 3.72
C GLY A 566 -20.46 10.02 2.99
N LYS A 567 -20.63 11.32 2.87
CA LYS A 567 -21.70 11.96 2.07
C LYS A 567 -21.66 11.44 0.62
N THR A 568 -22.82 11.34 -0.02
CA THR A 568 -22.94 10.85 -1.40
C THR A 568 -22.11 11.69 -2.39
N THR A 569 -21.39 11.00 -3.29
CA THR A 569 -20.43 11.58 -4.27
C THR A 569 -20.66 11.05 -5.68
N VAL A 570 -20.08 11.70 -6.71
CA VAL A 570 -20.06 11.18 -8.07
C VAL A 570 -19.13 9.97 -8.19
N PHE A 571 -17.99 9.94 -7.48
CA PHE A 571 -17.07 8.81 -7.47
C PHE A 571 -17.71 7.57 -6.86
N GLY A 572 -18.20 7.66 -5.62
CA GLY A 572 -18.87 6.57 -4.94
C GLY A 572 -20.07 6.08 -5.74
N THR A 573 -20.97 6.98 -6.15
CA THR A 573 -22.19 6.58 -6.84
C THR A 573 -21.92 6.02 -8.24
N GLY A 574 -21.07 6.68 -9.04
CA GLY A 574 -20.76 6.23 -10.40
C GLY A 574 -20.01 4.90 -10.44
N MET A 575 -19.10 4.68 -9.50
CA MET A 575 -18.35 3.42 -9.41
C MET A 575 -19.22 2.27 -8.88
N ASN A 576 -19.95 2.45 -7.78
CA ASN A 576 -20.76 1.39 -7.19
C ASN A 576 -21.97 1.02 -8.06
N TYR A 577 -22.60 1.99 -8.72
CA TYR A 577 -23.60 1.72 -9.77
C TYR A 577 -22.99 0.86 -10.88
N THR A 578 -21.83 1.25 -11.43
CA THR A 578 -21.14 0.49 -12.49
C THR A 578 -20.83 -0.95 -12.04
N THR A 579 -20.41 -1.13 -10.79
CA THR A 579 -20.12 -2.43 -10.20
C THR A 579 -21.36 -3.30 -10.01
N LEU A 580 -22.46 -2.75 -9.49
CA LEU A 580 -23.75 -3.47 -9.39
C LEU A 580 -24.26 -3.92 -10.77
N ARG A 581 -24.10 -3.08 -11.80
CA ARG A 581 -24.43 -3.42 -13.19
C ARG A 581 -23.55 -4.54 -13.75
N ILE A 582 -22.27 -4.58 -13.41
CA ILE A 582 -21.34 -5.68 -13.77
C ILE A 582 -21.69 -6.99 -13.04
N LEU A 583 -22.08 -6.92 -11.77
CA LEU A 583 -22.51 -8.08 -10.98
C LEU A 583 -23.89 -8.61 -11.39
N GLY A 584 -24.62 -7.88 -12.24
CA GLY A 584 -25.85 -8.34 -12.88
C GLY A 584 -27.15 -7.76 -12.34
N VAL A 585 -27.10 -6.70 -11.52
CA VAL A 585 -28.30 -5.97 -11.10
C VAL A 585 -28.89 -5.21 -12.30
N ASP A 586 -30.21 -5.30 -12.45
CA ASP A 586 -30.97 -4.70 -13.56
C ASP A 586 -31.02 -3.16 -13.44
N PRO A 587 -30.93 -2.37 -14.54
CA PRO A 587 -30.94 -0.91 -14.44
C PRO A 587 -32.29 -0.33 -14.00
N ASP A 588 -33.38 -1.08 -14.13
CA ASP A 588 -34.73 -0.66 -13.73
C ASP A 588 -35.13 -1.21 -12.34
N ASN A 589 -34.19 -1.83 -11.62
CA ASN A 589 -34.30 -2.05 -10.18
C ASN A 589 -34.38 -0.71 -9.43
N GLU A 590 -35.24 -0.61 -8.41
CA GLU A 590 -35.56 0.64 -7.71
C GLU A 590 -34.32 1.35 -7.12
N ALA A 591 -33.42 0.60 -6.46
CA ALA A 591 -32.17 1.16 -5.93
C ALA A 591 -31.25 1.67 -7.06
N MET A 592 -31.24 1.00 -8.22
CA MET A 592 -30.47 1.43 -9.39
C MET A 592 -31.07 2.67 -10.05
N VAL A 593 -32.40 2.80 -10.09
CA VAL A 593 -33.09 4.02 -10.54
C VAL A 593 -32.76 5.20 -9.61
N LYS A 594 -32.86 4.98 -8.29
CA LYS A 594 -32.52 5.95 -7.24
C LYS A 594 -31.07 6.44 -7.38
N ALA A 595 -30.11 5.51 -7.37
CA ALA A 595 -28.69 5.78 -7.58
C ALA A 595 -28.38 6.54 -8.88
N ARG A 596 -29.01 6.14 -10.01
CA ARG A 596 -28.81 6.79 -11.32
C ARG A 596 -29.31 8.23 -11.32
N ASN A 597 -30.49 8.49 -10.75
CA ASN A 597 -31.03 9.83 -10.63
C ASN A 597 -30.11 10.73 -9.78
N THR A 598 -29.60 10.21 -8.66
CA THR A 598 -28.66 10.92 -7.78
C THR A 598 -27.32 11.19 -8.46
N LEU A 599 -26.75 10.21 -9.17
CA LEU A 599 -25.57 10.41 -10.02
C LEU A 599 -25.80 11.52 -11.07
N HIS A 600 -26.96 11.55 -11.70
CA HIS A 600 -27.33 12.56 -12.71
C HIS A 600 -27.44 13.96 -12.09
N ASN A 601 -28.08 14.08 -10.92
CA ASN A 601 -28.21 15.33 -10.17
C ASN A 601 -26.86 15.92 -9.74
N LEU A 602 -25.87 15.07 -9.43
CA LEU A 602 -24.52 15.47 -9.00
C LEU A 602 -23.56 15.82 -10.16
N GLY A 603 -24.05 15.83 -11.42
CA GLY A 603 -23.27 16.18 -12.61
C GLY A 603 -22.97 15.02 -13.58
N SER A 604 -23.49 13.83 -13.29
CA SER A 604 -23.26 12.56 -14.00
C SER A 604 -21.78 12.12 -14.04
N ALA A 605 -21.50 10.96 -14.63
CA ALA A 605 -20.13 10.44 -14.70
C ALA A 605 -19.14 11.33 -15.51
N THR A 606 -19.60 12.38 -16.21
CA THR A 606 -18.73 13.44 -16.74
C THR A 606 -17.93 14.17 -15.66
N ALA A 607 -18.50 14.30 -14.45
CA ALA A 607 -17.93 15.03 -13.32
C ALA A 607 -17.27 14.11 -12.26
N ILE A 608 -16.96 12.86 -12.61
CA ILE A 608 -16.29 11.91 -11.71
C ILE A 608 -14.80 12.28 -11.51
N PRO A 609 -14.17 12.08 -10.35
CA PRO A 609 -12.73 12.27 -10.12
C PRO A 609 -11.81 11.42 -11.03
N SER A 610 -10.54 11.80 -11.14
CA SER A 610 -9.54 11.18 -12.04
C SER A 610 -9.43 9.66 -11.91
N TRP A 611 -9.51 9.10 -10.70
CA TRP A 611 -9.48 7.66 -10.47
C TRP A 611 -10.73 6.95 -11.04
N GLY A 612 -11.90 7.59 -10.96
CA GLY A 612 -13.12 7.12 -11.62
C GLY A 612 -13.02 7.22 -13.15
N LYS A 613 -12.49 8.34 -13.68
CA LYS A 613 -12.23 8.51 -15.12
C LYS A 613 -11.30 7.41 -15.65
N PHE A 614 -10.26 7.04 -14.90
CA PHE A 614 -9.36 5.93 -15.23
C PHE A 614 -10.12 4.60 -15.36
N TRP A 615 -10.87 4.20 -14.33
CA TRP A 615 -11.59 2.92 -14.33
C TRP A 615 -12.66 2.84 -15.41
N LEU A 616 -13.46 3.90 -15.60
CA LEU A 616 -14.47 3.96 -16.65
C LEU A 616 -13.83 4.00 -18.05
N SER A 617 -12.63 4.58 -18.21
CA SER A 617 -11.88 4.53 -19.48
C SER A 617 -11.33 3.14 -19.78
N ALA A 618 -10.80 2.43 -18.79
CA ALA A 618 -10.37 1.03 -18.94
C ALA A 618 -11.55 0.10 -19.29
N LEU A 619 -12.73 0.35 -18.71
CA LEU A 619 -13.98 -0.35 -19.04
C LEU A 619 -14.57 0.05 -20.40
N GLY A 620 -14.08 1.13 -21.03
CA GLY A 620 -14.55 1.62 -22.33
C GLY A 620 -15.87 2.39 -22.28
N VAL A 621 -16.27 2.89 -21.10
CA VAL A 621 -17.50 3.68 -20.87
C VAL A 621 -17.22 5.14 -20.51
N TYR A 622 -16.00 5.60 -20.73
CA TYR A 622 -15.51 6.98 -20.68
C TYR A 622 -14.36 7.08 -21.70
N GLU A 623 -14.12 8.22 -22.35
CA GLU A 623 -13.01 8.33 -23.33
C GLU A 623 -11.72 8.88 -22.71
N TRP A 624 -10.58 8.23 -23.02
CA TRP A 624 -9.25 8.58 -22.50
C TRP A 624 -8.79 10.04 -22.76
N GLU A 625 -9.41 10.79 -23.66
CA GLU A 625 -9.12 12.23 -23.84
C GLU A 625 -9.66 13.07 -22.67
N GLY A 626 -10.70 12.62 -21.97
CA GLY A 626 -11.27 13.30 -20.81
C GLY A 626 -10.58 13.00 -19.48
N LEU A 627 -9.52 12.20 -19.46
CA LEU A 627 -8.65 12.02 -18.30
C LEU A 627 -7.43 12.95 -18.41
N MET A 628 -7.04 13.61 -17.32
CA MET A 628 -5.76 14.31 -17.23
C MET A 628 -4.62 13.33 -17.58
N PRO A 629 -3.65 13.70 -18.45
CA PRO A 629 -2.62 12.75 -18.86
C PRO A 629 -1.78 12.18 -17.73
N LEU A 630 -1.61 10.86 -17.74
CA LEU A 630 -0.77 10.07 -16.84
C LEU A 630 0.46 9.54 -17.61
N PRO A 631 1.43 10.39 -18.00
CA PRO A 631 2.61 9.92 -18.73
C PRO A 631 3.45 8.98 -17.84
N PRO A 632 3.90 7.81 -18.34
CA PRO A 632 4.83 6.95 -17.63
C PRO A 632 6.29 7.45 -17.70
N GLU A 633 6.59 8.39 -18.60
CA GLU A 633 7.97 8.89 -18.80
C GLU A 633 8.68 9.50 -17.55
N PRO A 634 8.00 9.99 -16.49
CA PRO A 634 8.66 10.36 -15.23
C PRO A 634 9.44 9.23 -14.54
N TRP A 635 9.10 7.96 -14.78
CA TRP A 635 9.85 6.80 -14.27
C TRP A 635 11.26 6.67 -14.89
N LEU A 636 11.56 7.41 -15.97
CA LEU A 636 12.89 7.47 -16.59
C LEU A 636 13.73 8.67 -16.12
N LEU A 637 13.25 9.46 -15.16
CA LEU A 637 13.98 10.61 -14.63
C LEU A 637 15.07 10.17 -13.63
N PRO A 638 16.19 10.91 -13.52
CA PRO A 638 17.16 10.68 -12.44
C PRO A 638 16.53 10.88 -11.05
N GLU A 639 16.93 10.05 -10.09
CA GLU A 639 16.36 10.00 -8.73
C GLU A 639 16.44 11.34 -7.97
N PHE A 640 17.38 12.24 -8.31
CA PHE A 640 17.47 13.57 -7.68
C PHE A 640 16.38 14.55 -8.15
N VAL A 641 15.56 14.21 -9.14
CA VAL A 641 14.48 15.06 -9.64
C VAL A 641 13.23 14.90 -8.76
N PRO A 642 12.67 15.97 -8.16
CA PRO A 642 11.54 15.83 -7.22
C PRO A 642 10.30 15.12 -7.78
N ILE A 643 10.01 15.26 -9.07
CA ILE A 643 8.87 14.59 -9.74
C ILE A 643 9.18 13.15 -10.19
N PHE A 644 10.32 12.58 -9.80
CA PHE A 644 10.63 11.16 -10.00
C PHE A 644 9.76 10.28 -9.06
N PRO A 645 8.98 9.32 -9.58
CA PRO A 645 8.01 8.56 -8.77
C PRO A 645 8.59 7.77 -7.60
N GLY A 646 9.85 7.32 -7.64
CA GLY A 646 10.49 6.62 -6.51
C GLY A 646 10.69 7.48 -5.24
N ASN A 647 10.52 8.82 -5.37
CA ASN A 647 10.52 9.77 -4.25
C ASN A 647 9.13 10.04 -3.67
N TRP A 648 8.06 9.62 -4.34
CA TRP A 648 6.68 9.83 -3.87
C TRP A 648 6.32 8.81 -2.80
N TRP A 649 5.25 9.10 -2.05
CA TRP A 649 4.68 8.15 -1.08
C TRP A 649 4.38 6.81 -1.75
N VAL A 650 4.65 5.72 -1.02
CA VAL A 650 4.68 4.37 -1.59
C VAL A 650 3.34 3.96 -2.22
N HIS A 651 2.20 4.21 -1.56
CA HIS A 651 0.87 3.94 -2.10
C HIS A 651 0.59 4.74 -3.37
N THR A 652 0.92 6.03 -3.38
CA THR A 652 0.71 6.89 -4.57
C THR A 652 1.55 6.41 -5.75
N ARG A 653 2.85 6.15 -5.58
CA ARG A 653 3.65 5.63 -6.71
C ARG A 653 3.18 4.24 -7.15
N ALA A 654 2.76 3.37 -6.23
CA ALA A 654 2.32 2.01 -6.55
C ALA A 654 1.00 1.99 -7.34
N VAL A 655 0.03 2.86 -7.03
CA VAL A 655 -1.21 3.02 -7.81
C VAL A 655 -0.94 3.68 -9.16
N TYR A 656 -0.23 4.81 -9.17
CA TYR A 656 0.03 5.55 -10.42
C TYR A 656 0.99 4.81 -11.38
N LEU A 657 1.82 3.89 -10.88
CA LEU A 657 2.63 2.97 -11.69
C LEU A 657 1.78 2.20 -12.71
N GLY A 658 0.80 1.42 -12.22
CA GLY A 658 -0.12 0.68 -13.08
C GLY A 658 -1.00 1.60 -13.93
N MET A 659 -1.49 2.71 -13.36
CA MET A 659 -2.37 3.63 -14.09
C MET A 659 -1.67 4.32 -15.27
N CYS A 660 -0.43 4.79 -15.10
CA CYS A 660 0.33 5.43 -16.18
C CYS A 660 0.72 4.43 -17.30
N HIS A 661 0.94 3.16 -16.95
CA HIS A 661 1.17 2.09 -17.92
C HIS A 661 -0.08 1.84 -18.78
N ILE A 662 -1.24 1.57 -18.17
CA ILE A 662 -2.52 1.37 -18.88
C ILE A 662 -2.90 2.62 -19.70
N TYR A 663 -2.71 3.83 -19.15
CA TYR A 663 -2.94 5.09 -19.86
C TYR A 663 -2.06 5.21 -21.11
N ALA A 664 -0.77 4.88 -21.02
CA ALA A 664 0.14 4.94 -22.16
C ALA A 664 -0.20 3.91 -23.27
N LEU A 665 -0.76 2.76 -22.91
CA LEU A 665 -1.26 1.77 -23.86
C LEU A 665 -2.64 2.14 -24.45
N ARG A 666 -3.40 3.03 -23.81
CA ARG A 666 -4.79 3.41 -24.16
C ARG A 666 -5.72 2.21 -24.35
N LYS A 667 -5.59 1.21 -23.47
CA LYS A 667 -6.37 -0.03 -23.55
C LYS A 667 -7.74 0.17 -22.90
N SER A 668 -8.78 -0.16 -23.64
CA SER A 668 -10.15 -0.26 -23.14
C SER A 668 -10.72 -1.63 -23.49
N MET A 669 -11.66 -2.13 -22.69
CA MET A 669 -12.43 -3.32 -23.04
C MET A 669 -13.23 -3.12 -24.35
N PRO A 670 -13.32 -4.12 -25.24
CA PRO A 670 -14.22 -4.05 -26.39
C PRO A 670 -15.69 -3.88 -25.96
N LEU A 671 -16.42 -3.02 -26.66
CA LEU A 671 -17.83 -2.75 -26.34
C LEU A 671 -18.71 -3.99 -26.48
N ASN A 672 -19.59 -4.18 -25.50
CA ASN A 672 -20.57 -5.26 -25.42
C ASN A 672 -21.93 -4.68 -24.96
N ASN A 673 -22.96 -5.52 -24.81
CA ASN A 673 -24.30 -5.06 -24.46
C ASN A 673 -24.35 -4.28 -23.12
N LEU A 674 -23.55 -4.66 -22.12
CA LEU A 674 -23.51 -3.98 -20.83
C LEU A 674 -22.82 -2.62 -20.94
N THR A 675 -21.64 -2.56 -21.55
CA THR A 675 -20.90 -1.28 -21.70
C THR A 675 -21.61 -0.30 -22.63
N GLN A 676 -22.32 -0.77 -23.66
CA GLN A 676 -23.22 0.05 -24.47
C GLN A 676 -24.46 0.54 -23.71
N SER A 677 -24.89 -0.17 -22.66
CA SER A 677 -25.98 0.26 -21.77
C SER A 677 -25.47 1.29 -20.75
N LEU A 678 -24.33 1.02 -20.10
CA LEU A 678 -23.65 1.96 -19.20
C LEU A 678 -23.36 3.33 -19.85
N ARG A 679 -22.96 3.36 -21.13
CA ARG A 679 -22.80 4.61 -21.91
C ARG A 679 -24.09 5.46 -22.02
N LYS A 680 -25.27 4.90 -21.76
CA LYS A 680 -26.58 5.58 -21.74
C LYS A 680 -27.12 5.79 -20.32
N GLU A 681 -26.65 5.01 -19.35
CA GLU A 681 -27.10 5.05 -17.96
C GLU A 681 -26.31 6.05 -17.12
N LEU A 682 -24.99 6.18 -17.36
CA LEU A 682 -24.07 6.97 -16.51
C LEU A 682 -24.06 8.48 -16.80
N TYR A 683 -24.71 8.92 -17.88
CA TYR A 683 -24.59 10.27 -18.43
C TYR A 683 -25.95 10.93 -18.68
N THR A 684 -26.03 12.25 -18.44
CA THR A 684 -27.23 13.07 -18.69
C THR A 684 -27.35 13.57 -20.13
N GLN A 685 -26.29 13.41 -20.94
CA GLN A 685 -26.26 13.76 -22.36
C GLN A 685 -25.82 12.55 -23.20
N ASP A 686 -26.14 12.58 -24.51
CA ASP A 686 -25.77 11.51 -25.43
C ASP A 686 -24.24 11.32 -25.50
N TYR A 687 -23.77 10.08 -25.38
CA TYR A 687 -22.36 9.77 -25.16
C TYR A 687 -21.45 10.32 -26.26
N ASP A 688 -21.86 10.14 -27.52
CA ASP A 688 -21.09 10.56 -28.70
C ASP A 688 -21.12 12.09 -28.91
N SER A 689 -21.89 12.82 -28.09
CA SER A 689 -21.91 14.30 -28.04
C SER A 689 -21.00 14.90 -26.96
N ILE A 690 -20.43 14.08 -26.06
CA ILE A 690 -19.62 14.58 -24.94
C ILE A 690 -18.31 15.18 -25.46
N ASN A 691 -18.05 16.45 -25.14
CA ASN A 691 -16.75 17.06 -25.34
C ASN A 691 -15.78 16.54 -24.27
N TRP A 692 -15.23 15.35 -24.49
CA TRP A 692 -14.36 14.65 -23.55
C TRP A 692 -13.20 15.50 -23.06
N LYS A 693 -12.55 16.27 -23.95
CA LYS A 693 -11.43 17.14 -23.58
C LYS A 693 -11.78 18.19 -22.53
N ALA A 694 -13.00 18.72 -22.55
CA ALA A 694 -13.46 19.65 -21.52
C ALA A 694 -13.69 18.97 -20.16
N GLN A 695 -13.84 17.64 -20.12
CA GLN A 695 -14.07 16.89 -18.89
C GLN A 695 -12.80 16.61 -18.09
N GLN A 696 -11.60 16.88 -18.63
CA GLN A 696 -10.32 16.62 -17.94
C GLN A 696 -10.24 17.20 -16.52
N GLN A 697 -10.72 18.43 -16.33
CA GLN A 697 -10.79 19.11 -15.04
C GLN A 697 -12.22 19.24 -14.49
N ASN A 698 -13.22 18.66 -15.18
CA ASN A 698 -14.56 18.52 -14.62
C ASN A 698 -14.53 17.45 -13.53
N VAL A 699 -14.79 17.87 -12.29
CA VAL A 699 -14.94 17.02 -11.10
C VAL A 699 -15.98 17.71 -10.24
N SER A 700 -16.97 16.98 -9.71
CA SER A 700 -18.05 17.56 -8.92
C SER A 700 -17.53 18.13 -7.59
N GLU A 701 -18.15 19.20 -7.10
CA GLU A 701 -17.77 19.80 -5.81
C GLU A 701 -18.16 18.89 -4.62
N ALA A 702 -19.07 17.93 -4.81
CA ALA A 702 -19.34 16.86 -3.84
C ALA A 702 -18.12 15.94 -3.60
N ASP A 703 -17.21 15.86 -4.58
CA ASP A 703 -16.02 15.01 -4.53
C ASP A 703 -14.74 15.81 -4.22
N ARG A 704 -14.78 17.13 -4.27
CA ARG A 704 -13.57 17.98 -4.27
C ARG A 704 -13.03 18.24 -2.87
N TYR A 705 -12.17 17.35 -2.38
CA TYR A 705 -11.34 17.61 -1.19
C TYR A 705 -10.15 18.53 -1.51
N ILE A 706 -9.50 18.36 -2.67
CA ILE A 706 -8.36 19.17 -3.10
C ILE A 706 -8.83 20.34 -3.99
N PRO A 707 -8.63 21.61 -3.58
CA PRO A 707 -8.98 22.77 -4.40
C PRO A 707 -8.29 22.76 -5.77
N ASN A 708 -9.01 23.17 -6.81
CA ASN A 708 -8.51 23.22 -8.19
C ASN A 708 -7.55 24.42 -8.38
N SER A 709 -6.35 24.31 -7.81
CA SER A 709 -5.36 25.39 -7.68
C SER A 709 -4.78 25.83 -9.03
N VAL A 710 -4.23 27.05 -9.08
CA VAL A 710 -3.53 27.56 -10.27
C VAL A 710 -2.33 26.67 -10.62
N THR A 711 -1.60 26.16 -9.62
CA THR A 711 -0.47 25.23 -9.79
C THR A 711 -0.92 23.91 -10.42
N LEU A 712 -2.01 23.32 -9.94
CA LEU A 712 -2.59 22.10 -10.52
C LEU A 712 -3.05 22.35 -11.96
N LYS A 713 -3.73 23.47 -12.24
CA LYS A 713 -4.14 23.87 -13.59
C LYS A 713 -2.95 23.99 -14.56
N LEU A 714 -1.85 24.60 -14.10
CA LEU A 714 -0.59 24.71 -14.86
C LEU A 714 0.05 23.34 -15.10
N PHE A 715 0.02 22.43 -14.12
CA PHE A 715 0.51 21.05 -14.25
C PHE A 715 -0.32 20.25 -15.26
N CYS A 716 -1.66 20.31 -15.19
CA CYS A 716 -2.54 19.71 -16.19
C CYS A 716 -2.27 20.23 -17.61
N PHE A 717 -2.03 21.54 -17.75
CA PHE A 717 -1.69 22.16 -19.05
C PHE A 717 -0.34 21.67 -19.58
N ALA A 718 0.69 21.60 -18.72
CA ALA A 718 2.00 21.09 -19.07
C ALA A 718 1.95 19.61 -19.50
N ASN A 719 1.21 18.77 -18.77
CA ASN A 719 1.01 17.36 -19.10
C ASN A 719 0.25 17.18 -20.42
N ASN A 720 -0.77 17.98 -20.71
CA ASN A 720 -1.45 17.97 -22.01
C ASN A 720 -0.55 18.42 -23.17
N LEU A 721 0.28 19.43 -22.96
CA LEU A 721 1.25 19.88 -23.96
C LEU A 721 2.31 18.81 -24.22
N TYR A 722 2.80 18.14 -23.17
CA TYR A 722 3.72 17.01 -23.28
C TYR A 722 3.08 15.82 -24.03
N GLU A 723 1.89 15.37 -23.60
CA GLU A 723 1.20 14.21 -24.16
C GLU A 723 0.93 14.37 -25.67
N ARG A 724 0.60 15.60 -26.11
CA ARG A 724 0.40 15.93 -27.53
C ARG A 724 1.67 15.77 -28.40
N PHE A 725 2.86 15.90 -27.80
CA PHE A 725 4.15 15.92 -28.50
C PHE A 725 5.15 14.86 -27.97
N HIS A 726 4.65 13.86 -27.25
CA HIS A 726 5.47 12.85 -26.57
C HIS A 726 6.35 12.06 -27.56
N LEU A 727 7.53 11.64 -27.10
CA LEU A 727 8.45 10.85 -27.92
C LEU A 727 8.10 9.35 -27.80
N LYS A 728 7.59 8.75 -28.89
CA LYS A 728 7.19 7.32 -28.92
C LYS A 728 8.30 6.36 -28.46
N SER A 729 9.56 6.67 -28.76
CA SER A 729 10.72 5.88 -28.30
C SER A 729 10.99 6.03 -26.80
N LEU A 730 10.70 7.19 -26.21
CA LEU A 730 10.77 7.39 -24.76
C LEU A 730 9.60 6.69 -24.07
N ARG A 731 8.39 6.74 -24.65
CA ARG A 731 7.22 6.00 -24.16
C ARG A 731 7.45 4.49 -24.13
N LYS A 732 8.09 3.91 -25.17
CA LYS A 732 8.43 2.48 -25.18
C LYS A 732 9.34 2.13 -23.98
N LYS A 733 10.38 2.92 -23.74
CA LYS A 733 11.27 2.74 -22.57
C LYS A 733 10.54 2.91 -21.23
N ALA A 734 9.57 3.81 -21.16
CA ALA A 734 8.78 4.02 -19.95
C ALA A 734 7.78 2.89 -19.69
N LEU A 735 7.25 2.26 -20.74
CA LEU A 735 6.45 1.03 -20.64
C LEU A 735 7.33 -0.16 -20.19
N GLU A 736 8.54 -0.30 -20.76
CA GLU A 736 9.54 -1.30 -20.33
C GLU A 736 9.93 -1.12 -18.85
N GLU A 737 10.19 0.12 -18.42
CA GLU A 737 10.50 0.46 -17.03
C GLU A 737 9.33 0.15 -16.08
N THR A 738 8.13 0.65 -16.39
CA THR A 738 6.96 0.47 -15.52
C THR A 738 6.52 -1.00 -15.45
N LEU A 739 6.68 -1.78 -16.51
CA LEU A 739 6.42 -3.22 -16.48
C LEU A 739 7.39 -3.95 -15.53
N LEU A 740 8.69 -3.64 -15.61
CA LEU A 740 9.71 -4.19 -14.70
C LEU A 740 9.45 -3.83 -13.23
N GLN A 741 9.02 -2.59 -12.95
CA GLN A 741 8.63 -2.20 -11.59
C GLN A 741 7.42 -2.99 -11.07
N ILE A 742 6.46 -3.33 -11.95
CA ILE A 742 5.30 -4.16 -11.57
C ILE A 742 5.71 -5.62 -11.34
N HIS A 743 6.60 -6.20 -12.15
CA HIS A 743 7.17 -7.53 -11.88
C HIS A 743 7.87 -7.58 -10.53
N LEU A 744 8.72 -6.58 -10.23
CA LEU A 744 9.42 -6.49 -8.94
C LEU A 744 8.45 -6.28 -7.76
N GLU A 745 7.34 -5.55 -7.91
CA GLU A 745 6.30 -5.47 -6.88
C GLU A 745 5.61 -6.83 -6.66
N LEU A 746 5.23 -7.54 -7.73
CA LEU A 746 4.54 -8.84 -7.62
C LEU A 746 5.43 -9.92 -6.97
N GLU A 747 6.71 -10.01 -7.36
CA GLU A 747 7.66 -10.92 -6.70
C GLU A 747 7.87 -10.56 -5.21
N ASN A 748 8.03 -9.26 -4.89
CA ASN A 748 8.33 -8.78 -3.54
C ASN A 748 7.10 -8.64 -2.60
N THR A 749 5.94 -9.10 -3.03
CA THR A 749 4.69 -9.09 -2.24
C THR A 749 3.92 -10.41 -2.35
N ASN A 750 4.54 -11.45 -2.93
CA ASN A 750 3.90 -12.73 -3.28
C ASN A 750 2.52 -12.53 -3.96
N TYR A 751 2.51 -11.63 -4.97
CA TYR A 751 1.37 -11.12 -5.75
C TYR A 751 0.32 -10.25 -5.02
N LEU A 752 0.44 -9.98 -3.72
CA LEU A 752 -0.53 -9.17 -2.97
C LEU A 752 -0.53 -7.67 -3.32
N CYS A 753 0.63 -7.14 -3.76
CA CYS A 753 0.93 -5.70 -3.79
C CYS A 753 0.82 -5.01 -2.41
N ILE A 754 1.11 -3.70 -2.34
CA ILE A 754 0.89 -2.92 -1.12
C ILE A 754 -0.59 -2.75 -0.75
N ALA A 755 -1.50 -2.66 -1.73
CA ALA A 755 -2.94 -2.52 -1.48
C ALA A 755 -3.81 -3.14 -2.60
N PRO A 756 -5.02 -3.63 -2.28
CA PRO A 756 -5.98 -4.13 -3.29
C PRO A 756 -6.30 -3.14 -4.42
N VAL A 757 -6.12 -1.83 -4.20
CA VAL A 757 -6.22 -0.78 -5.23
C VAL A 757 -5.17 -0.96 -6.33
N ASN A 758 -3.87 -1.04 -5.97
CA ASN A 758 -2.82 -1.17 -6.99
C ASN A 758 -2.69 -2.60 -7.51
N TYR A 759 -3.03 -3.61 -6.68
CA TYR A 759 -3.28 -4.99 -7.15
C TYR A 759 -4.28 -5.01 -8.32
N ALA A 760 -5.45 -4.37 -8.20
CA ALA A 760 -6.48 -4.41 -9.23
C ALA A 760 -6.01 -3.77 -10.55
N VAL A 761 -5.20 -2.70 -10.48
CA VAL A 761 -4.61 -2.05 -11.67
C VAL A 761 -3.47 -2.89 -12.25
N ASN A 762 -2.60 -3.47 -11.41
CA ASN A 762 -1.51 -4.35 -11.86
C ASN A 762 -2.04 -5.62 -12.54
N MET A 763 -3.20 -6.14 -12.10
CA MET A 763 -3.86 -7.28 -12.75
C MET A 763 -4.29 -6.95 -14.20
N LEU A 764 -4.70 -5.70 -14.48
CA LEU A 764 -4.93 -5.23 -15.86
C LEU A 764 -3.64 -5.19 -16.67
N VAL A 765 -2.51 -4.75 -16.09
CA VAL A 765 -1.22 -4.72 -16.80
C VAL A 765 -0.77 -6.14 -17.14
N MET A 766 -0.82 -7.06 -16.18
CA MET A 766 -0.46 -8.47 -16.42
C MET A 766 -1.38 -9.12 -17.46
N TYR A 767 -2.67 -8.80 -17.47
CA TYR A 767 -3.59 -9.24 -18.51
C TYR A 767 -3.24 -8.72 -19.90
N TYR A 768 -2.94 -7.43 -20.05
CA TYR A 768 -2.68 -6.85 -21.38
C TYR A 768 -1.29 -7.13 -21.94
N GLU A 769 -0.27 -7.30 -21.09
CA GLU A 769 1.11 -7.59 -21.51
C GLU A 769 1.43 -9.10 -21.58
N HIS A 770 0.82 -9.93 -20.71
CA HIS A 770 1.14 -11.37 -20.61
C HIS A 770 -0.04 -12.33 -20.79
N GLY A 771 -1.29 -11.84 -20.71
CA GLY A 771 -2.49 -12.66 -20.88
C GLY A 771 -2.81 -13.58 -19.70
N THR A 772 -3.99 -14.23 -19.76
CA THR A 772 -4.55 -15.03 -18.65
C THR A 772 -3.74 -16.26 -18.28
N GLU A 773 -2.95 -16.79 -19.23
CA GLU A 773 -2.22 -18.03 -19.03
C GLU A 773 -0.86 -17.86 -18.35
N SER A 774 -0.38 -16.63 -18.19
CA SER A 774 0.91 -16.30 -17.61
C SER A 774 1.02 -16.61 -16.11
N LYS A 775 2.24 -16.89 -15.63
CA LYS A 775 2.51 -17.06 -14.18
C LYS A 775 2.13 -15.80 -13.38
N TRP A 776 2.34 -14.62 -13.97
CA TRP A 776 1.96 -13.34 -13.39
C TRP A 776 0.45 -13.21 -13.13
N PHE A 777 -0.38 -13.43 -14.14
CA PHE A 777 -1.82 -13.29 -14.00
C PHE A 777 -2.42 -14.36 -13.09
N LYS A 778 -1.93 -15.61 -13.19
CA LYS A 778 -2.37 -16.72 -12.33
C LYS A 778 -2.00 -16.49 -10.85
N GLY A 779 -0.76 -16.06 -10.57
CA GLY A 779 -0.32 -15.73 -9.22
C GLY A 779 -1.19 -14.66 -8.56
N MET A 780 -1.55 -13.59 -9.28
CA MET A 780 -2.51 -12.59 -8.77
C MET A 780 -3.89 -13.22 -8.53
N VAL A 781 -4.43 -13.94 -9.50
CA VAL A 781 -5.73 -14.64 -9.40
C VAL A 781 -5.84 -15.53 -8.16
N ASP A 782 -4.76 -16.23 -7.78
CA ASP A 782 -4.72 -17.13 -6.63
C ASP A 782 -4.62 -16.38 -5.28
N ARG A 783 -4.28 -15.08 -5.31
CA ARG A 783 -4.27 -14.14 -4.15
C ARG A 783 -5.47 -13.18 -4.11
N LEU A 784 -6.34 -13.20 -5.12
CA LEU A 784 -7.59 -12.45 -5.12
C LEU A 784 -8.46 -12.64 -3.86
N PRO A 785 -8.57 -13.84 -3.24
CA PRO A 785 -9.35 -14.02 -2.00
C PRO A 785 -8.80 -13.24 -0.81
N ASP A 786 -7.47 -13.03 -0.74
CA ASP A 786 -6.78 -12.30 0.34
C ASP A 786 -7.16 -10.82 0.39
N CYS A 787 -7.76 -10.29 -0.68
CA CYS A 787 -8.19 -8.91 -0.83
C CYS A 787 -9.68 -8.70 -0.51
N MET A 788 -10.38 -9.73 -0.02
CA MET A 788 -11.85 -9.76 0.10
C MET A 788 -12.31 -10.30 1.48
N TRP A 789 -13.21 -9.58 2.16
CA TRP A 789 -13.75 -9.97 3.46
C TRP A 789 -15.29 -10.01 3.47
N LEU A 790 -15.86 -11.04 4.09
CA LEU A 790 -17.31 -11.16 4.30
C LEU A 790 -17.70 -10.47 5.61
N CYS A 791 -18.18 -9.23 5.48
CA CYS A 791 -18.73 -8.43 6.56
C CYS A 791 -20.17 -8.90 6.91
N ARG A 792 -20.75 -8.36 7.98
CA ARG A 792 -22.16 -8.61 8.34
C ARG A 792 -23.10 -8.19 7.22
N GLU A 793 -22.74 -7.11 6.53
CA GLU A 793 -23.44 -6.46 5.44
C GLU A 793 -23.25 -7.16 4.09
N GLY A 794 -22.17 -7.94 3.91
CA GLY A 794 -21.85 -8.67 2.67
C GLY A 794 -20.35 -8.72 2.37
N LEU A 795 -20.00 -9.18 1.16
CA LEU A 795 -18.62 -9.36 0.71
C LEU A 795 -18.05 -8.05 0.16
N ALA A 796 -16.94 -7.56 0.73
CA ALA A 796 -16.30 -6.30 0.36
C ALA A 796 -14.80 -6.50 0.04
N GLY A 797 -14.22 -5.59 -0.74
CA GLY A 797 -12.77 -5.45 -0.86
C GLY A 797 -12.18 -4.68 0.32
N THR A 798 -11.04 -5.13 0.85
CA THR A 798 -10.39 -4.56 2.04
C THR A 798 -9.29 -3.53 1.71
N GLY A 799 -8.92 -2.67 2.65
CA GLY A 799 -7.87 -1.63 2.44
C GLY A 799 -6.46 -2.18 2.21
N THR A 800 -6.17 -3.33 2.79
CA THR A 800 -4.97 -4.17 2.67
C THR A 800 -5.43 -5.64 2.64
N ASN A 801 -4.53 -6.62 2.65
CA ASN A 801 -4.89 -8.02 2.86
C ASN A 801 -5.21 -8.38 4.34
N GLY A 802 -5.81 -7.43 5.10
CA GLY A 802 -6.13 -7.53 6.53
C GLY A 802 -5.28 -6.63 7.45
N SER A 803 -5.62 -6.62 8.74
CA SER A 803 -4.98 -5.86 9.84
C SER A 803 -4.26 -6.78 10.86
N GLN A 804 -4.00 -8.03 10.49
CA GLN A 804 -3.73 -9.16 11.39
C GLN A 804 -2.64 -8.86 12.44
N LEU A 805 -1.49 -8.37 11.98
CA LEU A 805 -0.33 -8.12 12.80
C LEU A 805 -0.48 -6.84 13.64
N TRP A 806 -1.10 -5.80 13.09
CA TRP A 806 -1.43 -4.58 13.83
C TRP A 806 -2.33 -4.87 15.04
N ASP A 807 -3.50 -5.49 14.82
CA ASP A 807 -4.47 -5.79 15.87
C ASP A 807 -3.88 -6.74 16.92
N THR A 808 -3.17 -7.78 16.47
CA THR A 808 -2.58 -8.79 17.36
C THR A 808 -1.41 -8.21 18.18
N ALA A 809 -0.59 -7.33 17.61
CA ALA A 809 0.50 -6.69 18.35
C ALA A 809 -0.01 -5.71 19.41
N LEU A 810 -1.07 -4.94 19.13
CA LEU A 810 -1.70 -4.05 20.09
C LEU A 810 -2.39 -4.83 21.23
N LEU A 811 -3.11 -5.91 20.91
CA LEU A 811 -3.75 -6.75 21.93
C LEU A 811 -2.74 -7.45 22.84
N ALA A 812 -1.64 -7.98 22.28
CA ALA A 812 -0.56 -8.59 23.06
C ALA A 812 -0.02 -7.62 24.13
N GLN A 813 0.15 -6.35 23.76
CA GLN A 813 0.58 -5.30 24.68
C GLN A 813 -0.49 -5.00 25.72
N ALA A 814 -1.74 -4.82 25.32
CA ALA A 814 -2.86 -4.61 26.23
C ALA A 814 -2.90 -5.71 27.30
N CYS A 815 -2.89 -6.98 26.91
CA CYS A 815 -2.93 -8.12 27.83
C CYS A 815 -1.72 -8.18 28.79
N VAL A 816 -0.51 -7.84 28.34
CA VAL A 816 0.68 -7.83 29.22
C VAL A 816 0.71 -6.61 30.14
N TYR A 817 0.37 -5.41 29.65
CA TYR A 817 0.31 -4.20 30.47
C TYR A 817 -0.77 -4.30 31.55
N THR A 818 -1.98 -4.76 31.19
CA THR A 818 -3.11 -4.97 32.11
C THR A 818 -2.91 -6.16 33.07
N GLY A 819 -2.07 -7.13 32.73
CA GLY A 819 -1.79 -8.31 33.57
C GLY A 819 -2.63 -9.55 33.23
N LEU A 820 -3.54 -9.44 32.26
CA LEU A 820 -4.37 -10.54 31.76
C LEU A 820 -3.52 -11.67 31.17
N ALA A 821 -2.39 -11.34 30.54
CA ALA A 821 -1.48 -12.32 29.93
C ALA A 821 -0.86 -13.31 30.94
N GLN A 822 -0.79 -12.96 32.22
CA GLN A 822 -0.21 -13.79 33.28
C GLN A 822 -1.22 -14.75 33.93
N MET A 823 -2.51 -14.57 33.68
CA MET A 823 -3.60 -15.43 34.18
C MET A 823 -3.54 -16.80 33.50
N ASP A 824 -3.79 -17.89 34.23
CA ASP A 824 -3.57 -19.27 33.76
C ASP A 824 -4.43 -19.61 32.52
N GLU A 825 -5.69 -19.15 32.53
CA GLU A 825 -6.70 -19.25 31.47
C GLU A 825 -6.35 -18.51 30.17
N ASN A 826 -5.27 -17.71 30.16
CA ASN A 826 -4.83 -16.89 29.03
C ASN A 826 -3.48 -17.34 28.44
N LYS A 827 -2.75 -18.25 29.10
CA LYS A 827 -1.37 -18.60 28.73
C LYS A 827 -1.24 -19.27 27.37
N GLU A 828 -2.19 -20.13 26.99
CA GLU A 828 -2.21 -20.74 25.65
C GLU A 828 -2.44 -19.69 24.56
N SER A 829 -3.41 -18.79 24.75
CA SER A 829 -3.70 -17.70 23.84
C SER A 829 -2.48 -16.79 23.61
N MET A 830 -1.77 -16.44 24.69
CA MET A 830 -0.55 -15.63 24.63
C MET A 830 0.65 -16.36 24.00
N GLN A 831 0.76 -17.68 24.12
CA GLN A 831 1.77 -18.45 23.36
C GLN A 831 1.45 -18.44 21.86
N LYS A 832 0.20 -18.71 21.46
CA LYS A 832 -0.20 -18.63 20.05
C LYS A 832 0.02 -17.23 19.47
N THR A 833 -0.26 -16.19 20.26
CA THR A 833 0.05 -14.78 19.92
C THR A 833 1.53 -14.58 19.62
N LEU A 834 2.43 -15.14 20.46
CA LEU A 834 3.88 -15.07 20.24
C LEU A 834 4.31 -15.89 19.00
N ASP A 835 3.74 -17.08 18.80
CA ASP A 835 4.02 -17.93 17.65
C ASP A 835 3.64 -17.21 16.34
N PHE A 836 2.48 -16.56 16.30
CA PHE A 836 2.04 -15.72 15.18
C PHE A 836 2.98 -14.52 14.92
N LEU A 837 3.42 -13.82 15.97
CA LEU A 837 4.39 -12.73 15.82
C LEU A 837 5.73 -13.25 15.26
N ALA A 838 6.17 -14.43 15.68
CA ALA A 838 7.41 -15.04 15.18
C ALA A 838 7.31 -15.46 13.69
N VAL A 839 6.16 -15.96 13.27
CA VAL A 839 5.81 -16.29 11.88
C VAL A 839 5.72 -15.04 11.00
N SER A 840 5.10 -13.97 11.49
CA SER A 840 4.79 -12.76 10.72
C SER A 840 5.98 -11.82 10.47
N GLN A 841 7.07 -11.99 11.21
CA GLN A 841 8.29 -11.19 11.00
C GLN A 841 8.92 -11.49 9.63
N ILE A 842 9.30 -10.45 8.90
CA ILE A 842 9.92 -10.57 7.58
C ILE A 842 11.36 -11.10 7.71
N LYS A 843 11.66 -12.20 7.02
CA LYS A 843 12.93 -12.95 7.17
C LYS A 843 13.99 -12.62 6.10
N GLN A 844 13.68 -11.76 5.12
CA GLN A 844 14.58 -11.35 4.04
C GLN A 844 14.23 -9.93 3.53
N ASN A 845 15.22 -9.22 2.98
CA ASN A 845 14.97 -7.98 2.24
C ASN A 845 14.28 -8.27 0.89
N PRO A 846 13.61 -7.28 0.26
CA PRO A 846 13.06 -7.45 -1.08
C PRO A 846 14.19 -7.71 -2.10
N ARG A 847 13.91 -8.55 -3.10
CA ARG A 847 14.73 -8.70 -4.31
C ARG A 847 14.92 -7.33 -4.95
N ASP A 848 16.18 -6.99 -5.23
CA ASP A 848 16.57 -5.76 -5.92
C ASP A 848 15.99 -4.49 -5.25
N TYR A 849 15.85 -4.46 -3.92
CA TYR A 849 15.11 -3.44 -3.16
C TYR A 849 15.46 -1.98 -3.51
N GLY A 850 16.74 -1.65 -3.73
CA GLY A 850 17.16 -0.31 -4.16
C GLY A 850 16.66 0.08 -5.57
N ARG A 851 16.39 -0.90 -6.45
CA ARG A 851 15.93 -0.72 -7.83
C ARG A 851 14.41 -0.63 -7.96
N CYS A 852 13.66 -1.23 -7.04
CA CYS A 852 12.21 -1.02 -6.86
C CYS A 852 11.89 0.01 -5.76
N TYR A 853 12.90 0.77 -5.31
CA TYR A 853 12.77 1.87 -4.36
C TYR A 853 12.14 1.48 -3.02
N ARG A 854 12.29 0.23 -2.58
CA ARG A 854 11.75 -0.30 -1.32
C ARG A 854 12.72 -0.02 -0.15
N GLN A 855 12.17 0.37 1.00
CA GLN A 855 12.88 0.33 2.28
C GLN A 855 13.32 -1.11 2.62
N THR A 856 14.39 -1.26 3.40
CA THR A 856 14.87 -2.55 3.94
C THR A 856 13.84 -3.17 4.89
N THR A 857 13.69 -4.50 4.85
CA THR A 857 12.62 -5.22 5.56
C THR A 857 13.09 -6.42 6.39
N LEU A 858 14.36 -6.82 6.32
CA LEU A 858 14.91 -7.92 7.12
C LEU A 858 14.73 -7.64 8.63
N GLY A 859 13.94 -8.48 9.31
CA GLY A 859 13.59 -8.32 10.72
C GLY A 859 12.37 -7.45 11.00
N ALA A 860 11.82 -6.76 10.00
CA ALA A 860 10.65 -5.89 10.15
C ALA A 860 9.35 -6.68 10.37
N TRP A 861 8.29 -5.97 10.78
CA TRP A 861 6.94 -6.50 10.96
C TRP A 861 5.95 -5.64 10.13
N PRO A 862 5.21 -6.22 9.17
CA PRO A 862 4.29 -5.50 8.27
C PRO A 862 3.00 -5.04 8.99
N PHE A 863 2.07 -4.41 8.25
CA PHE A 863 0.73 -4.12 8.78
C PHE A 863 -0.16 -5.38 8.83
N SER A 864 -0.14 -6.17 7.76
CA SER A 864 -0.99 -7.35 7.57
C SER A 864 -0.24 -8.65 7.88
N THR A 865 0.48 -9.20 6.88
CA THR A 865 1.12 -10.52 6.91
C THR A 865 2.52 -10.47 6.28
N ARG A 866 3.38 -11.44 6.65
CA ARG A 866 4.76 -11.56 6.15
C ARG A 866 4.86 -11.47 4.62
N ASP A 867 3.91 -12.10 3.92
CA ASP A 867 3.83 -12.18 2.46
C ASP A 867 3.72 -10.81 1.78
N GLN A 868 3.02 -9.85 2.38
CA GLN A 868 2.92 -8.49 1.85
C GLN A 868 4.30 -7.80 1.81
N GLY A 869 5.22 -8.20 2.70
CA GLY A 869 6.63 -7.86 2.60
C GLY A 869 6.98 -6.38 2.74
N TYR A 870 6.07 -5.53 3.23
CA TYR A 870 6.30 -4.10 3.44
C TYR A 870 6.68 -3.80 4.90
N THR A 871 7.74 -3.02 5.10
CA THR A 871 8.02 -2.39 6.41
C THR A 871 7.09 -1.21 6.61
N VAL A 872 6.51 -1.09 7.81
CA VAL A 872 5.95 0.16 8.34
C VAL A 872 6.60 0.41 9.71
N SER A 873 6.95 1.64 10.03
CA SER A 873 7.79 1.95 11.21
C SER A 873 7.07 1.75 12.53
N ASP A 874 5.78 2.07 12.58
CA ASP A 874 4.88 1.77 13.68
C ASP A 874 4.67 0.27 13.83
N THR A 875 4.16 -0.43 12.82
CA THR A 875 3.90 -1.88 12.87
C THR A 875 5.16 -2.68 13.22
N THR A 876 6.32 -2.24 12.70
CA THR A 876 7.63 -2.82 13.03
C THR A 876 7.98 -2.64 14.50
N SER A 877 7.68 -1.47 15.07
CA SER A 877 7.96 -1.16 16.47
C SER A 877 6.95 -1.80 17.43
N GLU A 878 5.67 -1.89 17.05
CA GLU A 878 4.64 -2.51 17.86
C GLU A 878 4.75 -4.03 17.87
N GLY A 879 5.11 -4.65 16.73
CA GLY A 879 5.47 -6.07 16.65
C GLY A 879 6.72 -6.39 17.47
N LEU A 880 7.77 -5.56 17.38
CA LEU A 880 8.97 -5.64 18.23
C LEU A 880 8.62 -5.56 19.72
N LYS A 881 7.80 -4.57 20.11
CA LYS A 881 7.41 -4.32 21.50
C LYS A 881 6.58 -5.50 22.05
N ALA A 882 5.57 -5.95 21.30
CA ALA A 882 4.73 -7.09 21.64
C ALA A 882 5.54 -8.39 21.80
N ALA A 883 6.42 -8.70 20.84
CA ALA A 883 7.26 -9.90 20.89
C ALA A 883 8.23 -9.87 22.08
N LEU A 884 8.91 -8.75 22.33
CA LEU A 884 9.80 -8.60 23.49
C LEU A 884 9.04 -8.68 24.82
N MET A 885 7.81 -8.18 24.89
CA MET A 885 6.95 -8.25 26.07
C MET A 885 6.48 -9.68 26.35
N LEU A 886 6.05 -10.41 25.31
CA LEU A 886 5.62 -11.81 25.45
C LEU A 886 6.79 -12.74 25.81
N GLN A 887 7.94 -12.65 25.14
CA GLN A 887 9.08 -13.56 25.42
C GLN A 887 9.72 -13.41 26.81
N GLN A 888 9.34 -12.38 27.59
CA GLN A 888 9.75 -12.23 28.98
C GLN A 888 8.76 -12.85 29.99
N LEU A 889 7.63 -13.38 29.52
CA LEU A 889 6.69 -14.11 30.35
C LEU A 889 7.24 -15.52 30.63
N ASN A 890 7.32 -15.88 31.92
CA ASN A 890 7.97 -17.10 32.42
C ASN A 890 7.36 -18.43 31.93
N PHE A 891 6.18 -18.41 31.32
CA PHE A 891 5.52 -19.57 30.73
C PHE A 891 5.66 -19.66 29.20
N THR A 892 6.07 -18.57 28.54
CA THR A 892 6.23 -18.57 27.08
C THR A 892 7.55 -19.21 26.69
N LYS A 893 7.54 -19.89 25.54
CA LYS A 893 8.75 -20.37 24.89
C LYS A 893 9.25 -19.26 23.94
N PRO A 894 10.51 -18.81 24.02
CA PRO A 894 11.09 -17.92 23.03
C PRO A 894 11.11 -18.54 21.62
N MET A 895 10.69 -17.75 20.62
CA MET A 895 10.54 -18.13 19.22
C MET A 895 11.32 -17.22 18.25
N ILE A 896 11.77 -16.05 18.73
CA ILE A 896 12.52 -15.04 17.96
C ILE A 896 13.89 -14.83 18.61
N GLU A 897 14.94 -15.01 17.82
CA GLU A 897 16.34 -14.82 18.24
C GLU A 897 16.70 -13.34 18.44
N GLU A 898 17.64 -13.06 19.35
CA GLU A 898 18.23 -11.73 19.58
C GLU A 898 18.65 -11.05 18.26
N LYS A 899 19.33 -11.78 17.37
CA LYS A 899 19.76 -11.28 16.06
C LYS A 899 18.61 -10.72 15.22
N MET A 900 17.42 -11.31 15.31
CA MET A 900 16.25 -10.85 14.55
C MET A 900 15.66 -9.56 15.15
N PHE A 901 15.69 -9.38 16.47
CA PHE A 901 15.36 -8.10 17.09
C PHE A 901 16.40 -7.01 16.76
N CYS A 902 17.68 -7.36 16.73
CA CYS A 902 18.76 -6.48 16.29
C CYS A 902 18.56 -6.02 14.84
N ASN A 903 18.24 -6.92 13.91
CA ASN A 903 17.85 -6.57 12.54
C ASN A 903 16.63 -5.61 12.51
N THR A 904 15.65 -5.82 13.40
CA THR A 904 14.49 -4.92 13.52
C THR A 904 14.91 -3.50 13.89
N VAL A 905 15.79 -3.38 14.88
CA VAL A 905 16.36 -2.09 15.31
C VAL A 905 17.19 -1.44 14.21
N ASP A 906 17.95 -2.22 13.45
CA ASP A 906 18.71 -1.71 12.30
C ASP A 906 17.79 -1.11 11.22
N VAL A 907 16.65 -1.77 10.93
CA VAL A 907 15.62 -1.21 10.04
C VAL A 907 15.05 0.08 10.63
N LEU A 908 14.62 0.10 11.90
CA LEU A 908 14.05 1.30 12.52
C LEU A 908 15.02 2.48 12.55
N LEU A 909 16.25 2.29 13.02
CA LEU A 909 17.29 3.34 13.02
C LEU A 909 17.57 3.86 11.60
N SER A 910 17.50 2.99 10.58
CA SER A 910 17.66 3.40 9.18
C SER A 910 16.57 4.37 8.70
N MET A 911 15.41 4.47 9.37
CA MET A 911 14.23 5.22 8.91
C MET A 911 14.08 6.66 9.45
N GLN A 912 14.85 7.11 10.46
CA GLN A 912 14.64 8.44 11.08
C GLN A 912 14.85 9.60 10.09
N ASN A 913 13.97 10.61 10.11
CA ASN A 913 14.03 11.78 9.23
C ASN A 913 14.81 12.95 9.86
N GLN A 914 15.05 14.02 9.08
CA GLN A 914 15.89 15.16 9.49
C GLN A 914 15.28 15.99 10.63
N ASP A 915 13.95 16.00 10.75
CA ASP A 915 13.18 16.62 11.83
C ASP A 915 13.14 15.77 13.12
N GLY A 916 13.78 14.59 13.11
CA GLY A 916 13.74 13.62 14.21
C GLY A 916 12.55 12.66 14.17
N GLY A 917 11.55 12.93 13.34
CA GLY A 917 10.32 12.14 13.24
C GLY A 917 10.43 10.89 12.37
N PHE A 918 9.43 10.03 12.49
CA PHE A 918 9.24 8.85 11.67
C PHE A 918 8.01 8.98 10.78
N ALA A 919 8.18 8.49 9.56
CA ALA A 919 7.16 8.37 8.53
C ALA A 919 6.73 6.89 8.42
N SER A 920 5.67 6.59 7.69
CA SER A 920 5.05 5.26 7.73
C SER A 920 5.93 4.15 7.15
N TYR A 921 6.01 4.01 5.82
CA TYR A 921 6.72 2.91 5.18
C TYR A 921 8.20 3.23 4.93
N GLU A 922 8.52 4.50 4.65
CA GLU A 922 9.82 4.93 4.16
C GLU A 922 10.18 6.34 4.65
N LYS A 923 11.39 6.84 4.34
CA LYS A 923 11.73 8.25 4.61
C LYS A 923 10.94 9.23 3.76
N VAL A 924 10.87 10.47 4.21
CA VAL A 924 10.50 11.64 3.41
C VAL A 924 11.56 11.83 2.30
N ARG A 925 11.29 11.29 1.11
CA ARG A 925 12.16 11.41 -0.08
C ARG A 925 11.79 12.60 -0.97
N GLY A 926 10.50 12.94 -1.05
CA GLY A 926 9.99 14.07 -1.83
C GLY A 926 9.86 15.36 -1.00
N PRO A 927 10.03 16.54 -1.61
CA PRO A 927 9.72 17.80 -0.94
C PRO A 927 8.21 18.02 -0.82
N LYS A 928 7.75 18.55 0.32
CA LYS A 928 6.32 18.76 0.64
C LYS A 928 5.55 19.59 -0.39
N TRP A 929 6.22 20.44 -1.19
CA TRP A 929 5.55 21.23 -2.24
C TRP A 929 4.93 20.37 -3.35
N LEU A 930 5.33 19.10 -3.52
CA LEU A 930 4.70 18.18 -4.47
C LEU A 930 3.18 18.05 -4.25
N GLU A 931 2.69 18.29 -3.04
CA GLU A 931 1.26 18.31 -2.73
C GLU A 931 0.48 19.37 -3.54
N SER A 932 1.13 20.45 -3.99
CA SER A 932 0.52 21.47 -4.86
C SER A 932 0.20 21.00 -6.29
N ILE A 933 0.70 19.81 -6.68
CA ILE A 933 0.34 19.10 -7.91
C ILE A 933 -0.35 17.77 -7.64
N ASN A 934 -0.91 17.58 -6.43
CA ASN A 934 -1.79 16.44 -6.13
C ASN A 934 -3.01 16.47 -7.06
N ALA A 935 -3.09 15.47 -7.93
CA ALA A 935 -4.11 15.34 -8.97
C ALA A 935 -5.05 14.14 -8.72
N SER A 936 -5.19 13.71 -7.45
CA SER A 936 -6.19 12.69 -7.05
C SER A 936 -7.58 13.26 -6.78
N GLU A 937 -7.67 14.59 -6.60
CA GLU A 937 -8.84 15.41 -6.25
C GLU A 937 -9.54 15.10 -4.92
N VAL A 938 -9.50 13.84 -4.43
CA VAL A 938 -10.30 13.34 -3.30
C VAL A 938 -9.48 12.99 -2.03
N PHE A 939 -8.15 12.95 -2.11
CA PHE A 939 -7.26 12.58 -1.00
C PHE A 939 -6.21 13.67 -0.73
N GLY A 940 -5.87 13.90 0.54
CA GLY A 940 -4.86 14.88 0.95
C GLY A 940 -3.62 14.29 1.61
N ARG A 941 -2.48 14.96 1.43
CA ARG A 941 -1.15 14.54 1.94
C ARG A 941 -0.74 13.18 1.35
N ILE A 942 -0.75 13.07 0.02
CA ILE A 942 -0.42 11.82 -0.69
C ILE A 942 0.89 11.86 -1.48
N MET A 943 1.43 13.05 -1.80
CA MET A 943 2.46 13.15 -2.85
C MET A 943 3.88 12.80 -2.38
N THR A 944 4.12 12.75 -1.08
CA THR A 944 5.37 12.28 -0.45
C THR A 944 5.04 11.65 0.91
N GLU A 945 5.94 10.83 1.45
CA GLU A 945 5.92 10.49 2.88
C GLU A 945 5.94 11.76 3.73
N TYR A 946 5.33 11.69 4.91
CA TYR A 946 5.36 12.71 5.95
C TYR A 946 5.72 12.07 7.28
N THR A 947 6.25 12.86 8.21
CA THR A 947 6.46 12.44 9.60
C THR A 947 5.19 12.60 10.43
N TYR A 948 4.95 11.66 11.34
CA TYR A 948 3.68 11.50 12.08
C TYR A 948 3.90 11.30 13.59
N PRO A 949 3.04 11.84 14.48
CA PRO A 949 3.15 11.62 15.93
C PRO A 949 3.01 10.15 16.34
N GLU A 950 2.17 9.38 15.63
CA GLU A 950 1.87 7.99 15.96
C GLU A 950 3.06 7.09 15.60
N CYS A 951 3.53 7.13 14.35
CA CYS A 951 4.72 6.42 13.88
C CYS A 951 5.94 6.75 14.76
N THR A 952 6.15 8.03 15.08
CA THR A 952 7.27 8.47 15.92
C THR A 952 7.16 7.96 17.36
N THR A 953 5.96 7.93 17.93
CA THR A 953 5.70 7.35 19.24
C THR A 953 6.01 5.86 19.26
N SER A 954 5.47 5.10 18.30
CA SER A 954 5.67 3.65 18.25
C SER A 954 7.15 3.29 18.22
N VAL A 955 7.95 4.01 17.41
CA VAL A 955 9.41 3.83 17.37
C VAL A 955 10.07 4.16 18.72
N VAL A 956 9.68 5.25 19.39
CA VAL A 956 10.18 5.55 20.76
C VAL A 956 9.86 4.43 21.73
N LEU A 957 8.64 3.90 21.73
CA LEU A 957 8.20 2.85 22.64
C LEU A 957 8.89 1.50 22.35
N GLY A 958 9.00 1.12 21.08
CA GLY A 958 9.66 -0.12 20.64
C GLY A 958 11.16 -0.11 20.93
N LEU A 959 11.86 0.98 20.61
CA LEU A 959 13.28 1.16 20.91
C LEU A 959 13.56 1.22 22.43
N THR A 960 12.70 1.89 23.19
CA THR A 960 12.79 1.94 24.66
C THR A 960 12.53 0.57 25.29
N MET A 961 11.68 -0.27 24.69
CA MET A 961 11.46 -1.65 25.12
C MET A 961 12.68 -2.53 24.79
N PHE A 962 13.23 -2.41 23.57
CA PHE A 962 14.44 -3.12 23.16
C PHE A 962 15.64 -2.81 24.07
N GLN A 963 15.91 -1.54 24.37
CA GLN A 963 17.02 -1.15 25.26
C GLN A 963 16.93 -1.74 26.67
N LYS A 964 15.73 -2.06 27.18
CA LYS A 964 15.56 -2.70 28.49
C LYS A 964 16.00 -4.17 28.49
N VAL A 965 15.92 -4.83 27.34
CA VAL A 965 16.29 -6.25 27.16
C VAL A 965 17.74 -6.38 26.69
N TYR A 966 18.15 -5.53 25.74
CA TYR A 966 19.45 -5.59 25.07
C TYR A 966 20.22 -4.26 25.22
N PRO A 967 20.59 -3.84 26.45
CA PRO A 967 21.09 -2.49 26.76
C PRO A 967 22.43 -2.11 26.12
N ASN A 968 23.16 -3.08 25.55
CA ASN A 968 24.48 -2.87 24.94
C ASN A 968 24.42 -2.63 23.42
N TYR A 969 23.33 -3.00 22.74
CA TYR A 969 23.26 -2.98 21.27
C TYR A 969 22.89 -1.58 20.75
N ARG A 970 23.77 -0.98 19.94
CA ARG A 970 23.65 0.39 19.34
C ARG A 970 23.15 1.46 20.32
N SER A 971 23.50 1.34 21.61
CA SER A 971 22.77 2.00 22.71
C SER A 971 22.82 3.54 22.67
N GLU A 972 23.97 4.12 22.34
CA GLU A 972 24.13 5.57 22.14
C GLU A 972 23.29 6.08 20.95
N GLU A 973 23.27 5.36 19.84
CA GLU A 973 22.52 5.73 18.65
C GLU A 973 21.01 5.65 18.88
N ILE A 974 20.53 4.56 19.49
CA ILE A 974 19.13 4.40 19.88
C ILE A 974 18.71 5.54 20.83
N LYS A 975 19.55 5.87 21.81
CA LYS A 975 19.29 7.00 22.73
C LYS A 975 19.18 8.32 21.96
N ASN A 976 20.13 8.63 21.09
CA ASN A 976 20.13 9.85 20.27
C ASN A 976 18.93 9.90 19.30
N THR A 977 18.44 8.75 18.82
CA THR A 977 17.22 8.64 18.02
C THR A 977 15.97 8.93 18.85
N ILE A 978 15.85 8.35 20.06
CA ILE A 978 14.74 8.60 20.98
C ILE A 978 14.69 10.08 21.40
N GLU A 979 15.83 10.69 21.75
CA GLU A 979 15.88 12.11 22.13
C GLU A 979 15.36 13.02 21.01
N LYS A 980 15.77 12.79 19.76
CA LYS A 980 15.25 13.53 18.58
C LYS A 980 13.77 13.27 18.31
N ALA A 981 13.32 12.03 18.45
CA ALA A 981 11.93 11.65 18.24
C ALA A 981 11.00 12.29 19.29
N VAL A 982 11.43 12.38 20.55
CA VAL A 982 10.71 13.12 21.61
C VAL A 982 10.66 14.62 21.29
N GLN A 983 11.76 15.22 20.83
CA GLN A 983 11.75 16.62 20.41
C GLN A 983 10.81 16.87 19.22
N PHE A 984 10.71 15.93 18.26
CA PHE A 984 9.70 15.98 17.20
C PHE A 984 8.28 16.03 17.80
N ILE A 985 7.91 15.10 18.70
CA ILE A 985 6.58 15.06 19.34
C ILE A 985 6.24 16.39 20.04
N LEU A 986 7.21 16.97 20.77
CA LEU A 986 7.02 18.26 21.45
C LEU A 986 6.83 19.42 20.44
N ASN A 987 7.59 19.43 19.35
CA ASN A 987 7.58 20.50 18.34
C ASN A 987 6.39 20.44 17.36
N ILE A 988 5.70 19.29 17.23
CA ILE A 988 4.50 19.16 16.38
C ILE A 988 3.18 19.23 17.16
N GLN A 989 3.22 19.52 18.45
CA GLN A 989 2.01 19.86 19.21
C GLN A 989 1.48 21.22 18.75
N ARG A 990 0.15 21.35 18.66
CA ARG A 990 -0.54 22.60 18.33
C ARG A 990 -0.69 23.50 19.56
N ASP A 991 -0.97 24.78 19.33
CA ASP A 991 -1.16 25.77 20.39
C ASP A 991 -2.35 25.47 21.32
N ASP A 992 -3.37 24.78 20.80
CA ASP A 992 -4.51 24.25 21.57
C ASP A 992 -4.15 23.06 22.49
N GLY A 993 -2.93 22.52 22.38
CA GLY A 993 -2.44 21.36 23.11
C GLY A 993 -2.64 20.02 22.40
N SER A 994 -3.25 19.99 21.22
CA SER A 994 -3.55 18.76 20.50
C SER A 994 -2.40 18.28 19.58
N TRP A 995 -2.51 17.02 19.15
CA TRP A 995 -1.73 16.46 18.04
C TRP A 995 -2.72 15.95 16.98
N TYR A 996 -2.38 16.07 15.69
CA TYR A 996 -3.27 15.68 14.60
C TYR A 996 -3.10 14.20 14.22
N GLY A 997 -4.17 13.40 14.35
CA GLY A 997 -4.22 11.99 13.95
C GLY A 997 -4.31 11.80 12.44
N SER A 998 -3.38 11.03 11.88
CA SER A 998 -3.26 10.77 10.44
C SER A 998 -3.68 9.36 10.03
N TRP A 999 -3.75 8.43 10.99
CA TRP A 999 -4.10 7.01 10.78
C TRP A 999 -5.35 6.53 11.55
N GLY A 1000 -5.76 7.27 12.58
CA GLY A 1000 -6.97 7.05 13.37
C GLY A 1000 -7.63 8.39 13.72
N ILE A 1001 -8.94 8.35 13.98
CA ILE A 1001 -9.79 9.54 14.16
C ILE A 1001 -9.78 9.95 15.65
N CYS A 1002 -9.36 11.16 16.02
CA CYS A 1002 -8.37 12.00 15.34
C CYS A 1002 -7.38 12.58 16.36
N PHE A 1003 -7.82 13.52 17.18
CA PHE A 1003 -7.00 14.19 18.19
C PHE A 1003 -6.86 13.35 19.46
N THR A 1004 -7.88 12.59 19.84
CA THR A 1004 -7.80 11.62 20.96
C THR A 1004 -6.81 10.50 20.63
N TYR A 1005 -6.86 9.98 19.41
CA TYR A 1005 -5.91 8.97 18.89
C TYR A 1005 -4.46 9.47 18.96
N ALA A 1006 -4.14 10.59 18.34
CA ALA A 1006 -2.77 11.13 18.36
C ALA A 1006 -2.31 11.56 19.77
N ALA A 1007 -3.21 12.06 20.63
CA ALA A 1007 -2.89 12.35 22.03
C ALA A 1007 -2.55 11.09 22.83
N MET A 1008 -3.24 9.96 22.61
CA MET A 1008 -2.88 8.67 23.21
C MET A 1008 -1.44 8.28 22.85
N PHE A 1009 -1.05 8.39 21.58
CA PHE A 1009 0.32 8.10 21.17
C PHE A 1009 1.32 9.08 21.81
N ALA A 1010 1.14 10.40 21.61
CA ALA A 1010 2.06 11.41 22.10
C ALA A 1010 2.27 11.36 23.63
N MET A 1011 1.21 11.19 24.43
CA MET A 1011 1.34 11.08 25.88
C MET A 1011 2.07 9.80 26.32
N ASN A 1012 1.92 8.68 25.61
CA ASN A 1012 2.65 7.46 25.91
C ASN A 1012 4.15 7.58 25.61
N SER A 1013 4.56 8.17 24.47
CA SER A 1013 5.98 8.40 24.20
C SER A 1013 6.61 9.39 25.20
N LEU A 1014 5.94 10.50 25.50
CA LEU A 1014 6.39 11.46 26.51
C LEU A 1014 6.53 10.82 27.91
N SER A 1015 5.54 10.03 28.35
CA SER A 1015 5.58 9.33 29.63
C SER A 1015 6.71 8.29 29.69
N SER A 1016 7.00 7.61 28.57
CA SER A 1016 8.07 6.61 28.49
C SER A 1016 9.47 7.16 28.77
N VAL A 1017 9.71 8.46 28.52
CA VAL A 1017 10.94 9.19 28.87
C VAL A 1017 10.81 10.04 30.14
N GLY A 1018 9.73 9.89 30.91
CA GLY A 1018 9.52 10.54 32.19
C GLY A 1018 8.87 11.93 32.15
N LEU A 1019 8.47 12.41 30.98
CA LEU A 1019 7.71 13.66 30.83
C LEU A 1019 6.23 13.42 31.16
N ASN A 1020 5.67 14.22 32.05
CA ASN A 1020 4.34 14.06 32.61
C ASN A 1020 3.76 15.42 33.07
N TYR A 1021 2.51 15.45 33.52
CA TYR A 1021 1.81 16.67 33.93
C TYR A 1021 2.57 17.48 35.00
N GLY A 1022 3.33 16.82 35.87
CA GLY A 1022 4.11 17.46 36.92
C GLY A 1022 5.44 18.10 36.49
N ASN A 1023 5.90 17.91 35.24
CA ASN A 1023 7.20 18.42 34.77
C ASN A 1023 7.27 18.88 33.30
N CYS A 1024 6.17 18.82 32.53
CA CYS A 1024 6.17 19.15 31.11
C CYS A 1024 4.93 19.96 30.70
N GLU A 1025 5.12 21.19 30.22
CA GLU A 1025 4.03 22.10 29.81
C GLU A 1025 3.22 21.52 28.63
N ASN A 1026 3.88 20.89 27.67
CA ASN A 1026 3.24 20.20 26.55
C ASN A 1026 2.27 19.10 27.04
N VAL A 1027 2.62 18.36 28.08
CA VAL A 1027 1.74 17.34 28.68
C VAL A 1027 0.55 17.99 29.38
N VAL A 1028 0.76 19.11 30.09
CA VAL A 1028 -0.34 19.87 30.71
C VAL A 1028 -1.32 20.39 29.64
N LYS A 1029 -0.81 20.95 28.54
CA LYS A 1029 -1.64 21.44 27.41
C LYS A 1029 -2.49 20.32 26.79
N GLY A 1030 -1.89 19.16 26.50
CA GLY A 1030 -2.64 18.04 25.92
C GLY A 1030 -3.64 17.39 26.90
N CYS A 1031 -3.37 17.40 28.21
CA CYS A 1031 -4.38 17.04 29.20
C CYS A 1031 -5.54 18.04 29.22
N ASN A 1032 -5.25 19.35 29.20
CA ASN A 1032 -6.29 20.39 29.18
C ASN A 1032 -7.13 20.30 27.90
N PHE A 1033 -6.52 20.02 26.75
CA PHE A 1033 -7.23 19.78 25.49
C PHE A 1033 -8.23 18.62 25.62
N LEU A 1034 -7.80 17.46 26.13
CA LEU A 1034 -8.70 16.32 26.31
C LEU A 1034 -9.81 16.62 27.33
N LEU A 1035 -9.47 17.19 28.49
CA LEU A 1035 -10.46 17.54 29.52
C LEU A 1035 -11.52 18.55 29.03
N ALA A 1036 -11.16 19.46 28.12
CA ALA A 1036 -12.08 20.42 27.52
C ALA A 1036 -13.07 19.80 26.52
N HIS A 1037 -12.83 18.58 26.04
CA HIS A 1037 -13.67 17.86 25.09
C HIS A 1037 -14.35 16.61 25.70
N GLN A 1038 -14.37 16.47 27.02
CA GLN A 1038 -15.12 15.40 27.69
C GLN A 1038 -16.63 15.71 27.66
N ASN A 1039 -17.43 14.74 27.22
CA ASN A 1039 -18.89 14.84 27.18
C ASN A 1039 -19.52 14.70 28.57
N GLU A 1040 -20.79 15.12 28.72
CA GLU A 1040 -21.53 15.06 29.99
C GLU A 1040 -21.69 13.64 30.55
N ASP A 1041 -21.72 12.62 29.67
CA ASP A 1041 -21.78 11.20 30.04
C ASP A 1041 -20.42 10.63 30.51
N GLY A 1042 -19.35 11.43 30.47
CA GLY A 1042 -18.01 11.04 30.87
C GLY A 1042 -17.11 10.55 29.74
N GLY A 1043 -17.64 10.35 28.54
CA GLY A 1043 -16.86 9.86 27.41
C GLY A 1043 -16.25 10.96 26.53
N TRP A 1044 -15.71 10.51 25.40
CA TRP A 1044 -15.24 11.32 24.28
C TRP A 1044 -15.73 10.68 22.97
N GLY A 1045 -15.99 11.49 21.94
CA GLY A 1045 -16.34 11.01 20.60
C GLY A 1045 -15.93 12.03 19.54
N GLU A 1046 -15.33 11.57 18.45
CA GLU A 1046 -14.84 12.38 17.35
C GLU A 1046 -15.49 11.96 16.03
N SER A 1047 -16.14 12.91 15.36
CA SER A 1047 -16.59 12.71 13.98
C SER A 1047 -15.38 12.57 13.05
N TYR A 1048 -15.50 11.73 12.02
CA TYR A 1048 -14.53 11.63 10.93
C TYR A 1048 -14.20 12.98 10.29
N SER A 1049 -15.14 13.93 10.32
CA SER A 1049 -14.94 15.30 9.81
C SER A 1049 -13.76 16.01 10.47
N SER A 1050 -13.39 15.63 11.70
CA SER A 1050 -12.17 16.12 12.38
C SER A 1050 -10.91 15.92 11.55
N CYS A 1051 -10.87 14.82 10.79
CA CYS A 1051 -9.81 14.51 9.86
C CYS A 1051 -9.92 15.29 8.55
N GLU A 1052 -11.13 15.58 8.06
CA GLU A 1052 -11.35 16.40 6.86
C GLU A 1052 -10.89 17.85 7.11
N ILE A 1053 -11.55 18.54 8.06
CA ILE A 1053 -11.33 19.97 8.33
C ILE A 1053 -10.12 20.26 9.24
N GLY A 1054 -9.60 19.26 9.94
CA GLY A 1054 -8.37 19.39 10.72
C GLY A 1054 -8.50 20.14 12.04
N ILE A 1055 -9.69 20.21 12.62
CA ILE A 1055 -10.00 20.68 13.98
C ILE A 1055 -10.92 19.65 14.67
N TYR A 1056 -11.06 19.68 16.00
CA TYR A 1056 -11.91 18.71 16.71
C TYR A 1056 -13.40 18.92 16.35
N SER A 1057 -14.03 17.89 15.80
CA SER A 1057 -15.48 17.83 15.58
C SER A 1057 -16.07 16.74 16.50
N PRO A 1058 -16.96 17.08 17.45
CA PRO A 1058 -17.68 16.07 18.24
C PRO A 1058 -18.43 15.08 17.33
N HIS A 1059 -18.48 13.81 17.73
CA HIS A 1059 -19.30 12.81 17.03
C HIS A 1059 -20.80 13.11 17.22
N PRO A 1060 -21.65 13.01 16.17
CA PRO A 1060 -23.08 13.38 16.28
C PRO A 1060 -23.83 12.59 17.35
N ASP A 1061 -23.51 11.30 17.52
CA ASP A 1061 -24.14 10.42 18.51
C ASP A 1061 -23.52 10.49 19.92
N GLY A 1062 -22.64 11.47 20.19
CA GLY A 1062 -21.99 11.66 21.48
C GLY A 1062 -20.74 10.79 21.67
N SER A 1063 -20.60 10.15 22.83
CA SER A 1063 -19.37 9.42 23.21
C SER A 1063 -19.23 8.06 22.54
N GLN A 1064 -17.99 7.77 22.10
CA GLN A 1064 -17.56 6.48 21.55
C GLN A 1064 -16.59 5.79 22.53
N VAL A 1065 -16.71 4.48 22.75
CA VAL A 1065 -15.85 3.73 23.69
C VAL A 1065 -14.39 3.72 23.26
N VAL A 1066 -14.12 3.80 21.95
CA VAL A 1066 -12.76 3.82 21.39
C VAL A 1066 -12.07 5.17 21.67
N ASN A 1067 -12.69 6.30 21.32
CA ASN A 1067 -12.16 7.64 21.61
C ASN A 1067 -12.09 7.93 23.11
N THR A 1068 -13.04 7.40 23.89
CA THR A 1068 -12.99 7.42 25.36
C THR A 1068 -11.77 6.65 25.86
N SER A 1069 -11.52 5.43 25.35
CA SER A 1069 -10.36 4.62 25.71
C SER A 1069 -9.02 5.30 25.36
N PHE A 1070 -8.90 5.88 24.17
CA PHE A 1070 -7.74 6.68 23.77
C PHE A 1070 -7.49 7.83 24.77
N SER A 1071 -8.55 8.56 25.12
CA SER A 1071 -8.48 9.73 26.01
C SER A 1071 -8.07 9.36 27.43
N VAL A 1072 -8.67 8.32 28.03
CA VAL A 1072 -8.27 7.90 29.38
C VAL A 1072 -6.86 7.29 29.39
N LEU A 1073 -6.45 6.54 28.36
CA LEU A 1073 -5.07 6.06 28.22
C LEU A 1073 -4.07 7.21 28.12
N ALA A 1074 -4.39 8.28 27.38
CA ALA A 1074 -3.57 9.49 27.29
C ALA A 1074 -3.45 10.20 28.65
N LEU A 1075 -4.58 10.44 29.33
CA LEU A 1075 -4.62 11.13 30.64
C LEU A 1075 -3.91 10.33 31.75
N MET A 1076 -4.01 8.99 31.72
CA MET A 1076 -3.29 8.10 32.65
C MET A 1076 -1.79 8.09 32.37
N ALA A 1077 -1.36 7.97 31.10
CA ALA A 1077 0.06 8.04 30.72
C ALA A 1077 0.67 9.38 31.13
N ALA A 1078 -0.05 10.48 30.90
CA ALA A 1078 0.32 11.83 31.31
C ALA A 1078 0.37 12.06 32.84
N LYS A 1079 -0.22 11.16 33.64
CA LYS A 1079 -0.45 11.32 35.10
C LYS A 1079 -1.27 12.58 35.42
N CYS A 1080 -2.36 12.79 34.67
CA CYS A 1080 -3.29 13.89 34.89
C CYS A 1080 -3.83 13.88 36.35
N PRO A 1081 -3.92 15.05 37.02
CA PRO A 1081 -4.42 15.13 38.39
C PRO A 1081 -5.93 14.95 38.52
N ASP A 1082 -6.71 15.17 37.46
CA ASP A 1082 -8.17 14.96 37.49
C ASP A 1082 -8.52 13.49 37.34
N LYS A 1083 -8.53 12.79 38.48
CA LYS A 1083 -8.93 11.38 38.57
C LYS A 1083 -10.42 11.18 38.32
N GLU A 1084 -11.26 12.17 38.60
CA GLU A 1084 -12.71 12.04 38.42
C GLU A 1084 -13.08 12.08 36.93
N ALA A 1085 -12.40 12.90 36.14
CA ALA A 1085 -12.52 12.86 34.67
C ALA A 1085 -12.10 11.50 34.09
N ILE A 1086 -10.98 10.93 34.55
CA ILE A 1086 -10.54 9.59 34.12
C ILE A 1086 -11.56 8.53 34.55
N LYS A 1087 -12.05 8.59 35.80
CA LYS A 1087 -13.06 7.65 36.31
C LYS A 1087 -14.36 7.70 35.50
N ARG A 1088 -14.87 8.90 35.17
CA ARG A 1088 -16.09 9.04 34.36
C ARG A 1088 -15.98 8.34 32.99
N GLY A 1089 -14.83 8.45 32.32
CA GLY A 1089 -14.60 7.72 31.05
C GLY A 1089 -14.53 6.20 31.22
N ILE A 1090 -13.99 5.73 32.34
CA ILE A 1090 -13.96 4.30 32.70
C ILE A 1090 -15.36 3.78 33.04
N ASP A 1091 -16.15 4.55 33.79
CA ASP A 1091 -17.55 4.25 34.10
C ASP A 1091 -18.38 4.11 32.81
N LEU A 1092 -18.15 4.98 31.81
CA LEU A 1092 -18.78 4.90 30.49
C LEU A 1092 -18.36 3.63 29.72
N ILE A 1093 -17.07 3.30 29.66
CA ILE A 1093 -16.61 2.07 28.99
C ILE A 1093 -17.23 0.83 29.65
N MET A 1094 -17.32 0.80 30.99
CA MET A 1094 -17.99 -0.27 31.73
C MET A 1094 -19.50 -0.31 31.44
N SER A 1095 -20.19 0.84 31.37
CA SER A 1095 -21.64 0.89 31.13
C SER A 1095 -22.05 0.44 29.73
N ARG A 1096 -21.13 0.49 28.76
CA ARG A 1096 -21.34 0.04 27.36
C ARG A 1096 -21.02 -1.46 27.16
N GLN A 1097 -20.42 -2.14 28.13
CA GLN A 1097 -20.09 -3.56 28.03
C GLN A 1097 -21.35 -4.44 28.07
N GLN A 1098 -21.46 -5.38 27.13
CA GLN A 1098 -22.58 -6.30 27.02
C GLN A 1098 -22.47 -7.48 27.99
N PRO A 1099 -23.58 -8.18 28.34
CA PRO A 1099 -23.56 -9.28 29.31
C PRO A 1099 -22.66 -10.47 28.98
N ASN A 1100 -22.29 -10.66 27.71
CA ASN A 1100 -21.34 -11.69 27.25
C ASN A 1100 -19.86 -11.23 27.29
N GLY A 1101 -19.60 -9.96 27.64
CA GLY A 1101 -18.29 -9.32 27.68
C GLY A 1101 -17.99 -8.37 26.50
N GLU A 1102 -18.78 -8.36 25.43
CA GLU A 1102 -18.44 -7.61 24.21
C GLU A 1102 -18.72 -6.10 24.28
N TRP A 1103 -18.15 -5.33 23.34
CA TRP A 1103 -18.59 -3.98 23.02
C TRP A 1103 -19.13 -3.93 21.59
N LEU A 1104 -20.25 -3.24 21.41
CA LEU A 1104 -20.91 -3.09 20.11
C LEU A 1104 -20.13 -2.11 19.21
N GLN A 1105 -20.37 -2.18 17.90
CA GLN A 1105 -19.77 -1.24 16.96
C GLN A 1105 -20.42 0.14 17.11
N GLU A 1106 -19.58 1.18 17.14
CA GLU A 1106 -19.96 2.60 17.09
C GLU A 1106 -19.29 3.20 15.82
N GLY A 1107 -19.28 4.53 15.66
CA GLY A 1107 -18.71 5.20 14.49
C GLY A 1107 -17.25 4.82 14.18
N ILE A 1108 -16.87 4.89 12.90
CA ILE A 1108 -15.61 4.39 12.34
C ILE A 1108 -14.35 4.98 13.02
N GLU A 1109 -13.31 4.16 13.18
CA GLU A 1109 -12.15 4.50 14.00
C GLU A 1109 -10.91 4.96 13.19
N GLY A 1110 -10.77 4.48 11.95
CA GLY A 1110 -9.59 4.66 11.11
C GLY A 1110 -9.75 5.72 10.02
N VAL A 1111 -8.62 6.31 9.63
CA VAL A 1111 -8.54 7.27 8.51
C VAL A 1111 -7.23 7.09 7.74
N PHE A 1112 -7.25 7.40 6.45
CA PHE A 1112 -6.03 7.69 5.69
C PHE A 1112 -6.23 8.90 4.79
N ASN A 1113 -5.14 9.62 4.54
CA ASN A 1113 -5.06 10.77 3.63
C ASN A 1113 -6.19 11.83 3.83
N LYS A 1114 -6.47 12.15 5.10
CA LYS A 1114 -7.47 13.12 5.60
C LYS A 1114 -8.94 12.76 5.38
N ASN A 1115 -9.29 12.24 4.21
CA ASN A 1115 -10.66 12.28 3.67
C ASN A 1115 -11.25 10.88 3.39
N CYS A 1116 -10.53 9.80 3.65
CA CYS A 1116 -11.03 8.43 3.42
C CYS A 1116 -10.88 7.56 4.67
N MET A 1117 -12.00 7.01 5.12
CA MET A 1117 -12.11 6.38 6.44
C MET A 1117 -12.13 4.84 6.28
N ILE A 1118 -11.66 4.13 7.30
CA ILE A 1118 -11.45 2.69 7.26
C ILE A 1118 -11.74 2.07 8.63
N ALA A 1119 -12.41 0.92 8.65
CA ALA A 1119 -12.86 0.30 9.89
C ALA A 1119 -11.72 -0.42 10.61
N TYR A 1120 -11.61 -0.24 11.92
CA TYR A 1120 -10.79 -1.07 12.81
C TYR A 1120 -11.69 -1.71 13.89
N PRO A 1121 -12.61 -2.63 13.52
CA PRO A 1121 -13.65 -3.16 14.41
C PRO A 1121 -13.13 -3.95 15.62
N ASN A 1122 -11.84 -4.23 15.66
CA ASN A 1122 -11.14 -4.84 16.80
C ASN A 1122 -10.75 -3.81 17.90
N TYR A 1123 -10.69 -2.50 17.59
CA TYR A 1123 -10.27 -1.44 18.52
C TYR A 1123 -11.16 -1.35 19.77
N LYS A 1124 -12.49 -1.52 19.62
CA LYS A 1124 -13.46 -1.54 20.73
C LYS A 1124 -13.24 -2.67 21.75
N PHE A 1125 -12.47 -3.69 21.40
CA PHE A 1125 -11.98 -4.68 22.36
C PHE A 1125 -10.60 -4.27 22.88
N ILE A 1126 -9.63 -4.09 21.96
CA ILE A 1126 -8.23 -3.82 22.27
C ILE A 1126 -8.09 -2.66 23.25
N PHE A 1127 -8.66 -1.50 22.94
CA PHE A 1127 -8.46 -0.28 23.71
C PHE A 1127 -9.35 -0.21 24.96
N CYS A 1128 -10.56 -0.76 24.94
CA CYS A 1128 -11.41 -0.86 26.13
C CYS A 1128 -10.75 -1.76 27.19
N ILE A 1129 -10.31 -2.97 26.81
CA ILE A 1129 -9.58 -3.89 27.69
C ILE A 1129 -8.32 -3.22 28.26
N TRP A 1130 -7.56 -2.52 27.40
CA TRP A 1130 -6.34 -1.82 27.79
C TRP A 1130 -6.61 -0.67 28.79
N ALA A 1131 -7.59 0.18 28.50
CA ALA A 1131 -7.99 1.31 29.35
C ALA A 1131 -8.46 0.83 30.73
N LEU A 1132 -9.36 -0.15 30.77
CA LEU A 1132 -9.94 -0.70 32.00
C LEU A 1132 -8.87 -1.34 32.90
N GLY A 1133 -8.04 -2.24 32.36
CA GLY A 1133 -7.02 -2.92 33.15
C GLY A 1133 -5.85 -2.01 33.57
N GLN A 1134 -5.55 -0.95 32.81
CA GLN A 1134 -4.57 0.07 33.21
C GLN A 1134 -5.13 0.99 34.29
N TYR A 1135 -6.39 1.42 34.19
CA TYR A 1135 -7.04 2.20 35.25
C TYR A 1135 -7.00 1.44 36.57
N SER A 1136 -7.43 0.18 36.56
CA SER A 1136 -7.39 -0.67 37.75
C SER A 1136 -5.99 -0.71 38.36
N LYS A 1137 -4.95 -1.02 37.56
CA LYS A 1137 -3.55 -1.05 38.03
C LYS A 1137 -2.98 0.26 38.57
N ILE A 1138 -3.63 1.40 38.35
CA ILE A 1138 -3.17 2.73 38.78
C ILE A 1138 -4.01 3.29 39.94
N TYR A 1139 -5.27 2.87 40.07
CA TYR A 1139 -6.25 3.50 40.97
C TYR A 1139 -7.07 2.54 41.87
N GLU A 1140 -7.04 1.22 41.64
CA GLU A 1140 -7.73 0.18 42.44
C GLU A 1140 -6.76 -0.65 43.30
#